data_AF-J3I6Y3-F1
#
_entry.id   AF-J3I6Y3-F1
#
_cell.length_a   1.000
_cell.length_b   1.000
_cell.length_c   1.000
_cell.angle_alpha   90.00
_cell.angle_beta   90.00
_cell.angle_gamma   90.00
#
_symmetry.space_group_name_H-M   'P 1'
#
loop_
_entity.id
_entity.type
_entity.pdbx_description
1 polymer ?
#
loop_
_entity_poly.entity_id
_entity_poly.type
_entity_poly.pdbx_seq_one_letter_code
_entity_poly.pdbx_strand_id
1 'polypeptide(L)'
;MSSSSLWGDALNNASPEQVMQMAAAAPKLLSDASTSDGDDVVRDRGLLLTKKQIIDLRKYEAAGLALPHTLKDVEDYLRYGAGQNGGPGLNPTDFLSTFVNTRNHARRWSPLRERIMMTGQGLKSFASSMLNYGKAIQEVLSDDDSVAFLKKNKIKTLAQLKALEIELGDKFPDIEIDPDTVATLGYYLQRIFERINKNLSDVQGIKNDLDLFGYDLREHVLPSIKLRVGLIDSSSLAADIKVLKNDIDNRAKEIDIKNTEYKAAVQEALKSAAGMNIVGLAMAIYMGVEAENIRAARKALYAEQERDIQVLASKNQTLGSLARVKHDLQSLMIVAIDADIATQNLMHVWKSLYLHISNSVAAMGRVNDALSLRVFGTEFEEVVLPWKAIETDSDKLIQVFKEADEEYERNYSFSTRTSRVISLSATVSYPPVDMATLAATVEQMREARTQAEVLKTKLGYLPDLFDRFKRTVSGMGQCQNQLQDSAQTGVNDLQNSLRRLARNEKDRLKETDPEVIEEIDDERKDILRSISSAMTRQATLVRNALRNIDARFDMRLTQAYIADFQRDALVADAEIAQLDSKLAELAADRKVIIDGVNLLEKSGIENLGKDVELTIAKITELGLAPPEIKLVMAAIDQLKRTLIGISESVRFLDMVRESDKLKLKIDGVQAEIERERAGIRDSQGKVTYLKAIHAMEDCRAEYAATYRPAVNAFEQLRDAIDVDVSDDCDALSAALKQHAPLFIAFLNPLSVPQR
;
A
#
# COMPACT_ATOMS: atom_id res chain seq x y z
N MET A 1 -8.90 26.33 -16.03
CA MET A 1 -7.91 25.55 -16.80
C MET A 1 -7.70 24.24 -16.05
N SER A 2 -7.77 23.08 -16.71
CA SER A 2 -7.74 21.75 -16.07
C SER A 2 -6.31 21.31 -15.74
N SER A 3 -6.13 20.51 -14.69
CA SER A 3 -4.83 19.93 -14.26
C SER A 3 -4.12 19.10 -15.34
N SER A 4 -4.84 18.68 -16.39
CA SER A 4 -4.27 18.08 -17.59
C SER A 4 -3.40 19.05 -18.42
N SER A 5 -3.60 20.37 -18.32
CA SER A 5 -2.79 21.35 -19.04
C SER A 5 -1.50 21.72 -18.30
N LEU A 6 -1.46 21.59 -16.97
CA LEU A 6 -0.29 21.95 -16.15
C LEU A 6 0.88 20.96 -16.33
N TRP A 7 0.58 19.67 -16.45
CA TRP A 7 1.58 18.62 -16.69
C TRP A 7 1.78 18.31 -18.18
N GLY A 8 0.72 18.46 -18.98
CA GLY A 8 0.79 18.28 -20.43
C GLY A 8 1.80 19.22 -21.08
N ASP A 9 1.86 20.48 -20.63
CA ASP A 9 2.79 21.47 -21.17
C ASP A 9 4.22 21.32 -20.62
N ALA A 10 4.37 20.80 -19.39
CA ALA A 10 5.68 20.60 -18.74
C ALA A 10 6.41 19.31 -19.19
N LEU A 11 5.67 18.28 -19.62
CA LEU A 11 6.20 16.99 -20.06
C LEU A 11 6.40 16.91 -21.58
N ASN A 12 5.82 17.83 -22.35
CA ASN A 12 6.06 17.93 -23.78
C ASN A 12 7.51 18.37 -24.03
N ASN A 13 8.34 17.45 -24.55
CA ASN A 13 9.78 17.59 -24.84
C ASN A 13 10.74 17.59 -23.63
N ALA A 14 10.31 17.12 -22.45
CA ALA A 14 11.20 16.97 -21.30
C ALA A 14 12.16 15.77 -21.47
N SER A 15 13.45 15.98 -21.20
CA SER A 15 14.46 14.90 -21.22
C SER A 15 14.24 13.90 -20.07
N PRO A 16 14.71 12.64 -20.20
CA PRO A 16 14.63 11.64 -19.15
C PRO A 16 15.18 12.13 -17.79
N GLU A 17 16.29 12.87 -17.78
CA GLU A 17 16.83 13.48 -16.55
C GLU A 17 15.89 14.54 -15.94
N GLN A 18 15.19 15.34 -16.74
CA GLN A 18 14.24 16.35 -16.25
C GLN A 18 12.96 15.70 -15.68
N VAL A 19 12.48 14.62 -16.30
CA VAL A 19 11.37 13.81 -15.77
C VAL A 19 11.77 13.15 -14.45
N MET A 20 13.00 12.67 -14.34
CA MET A 20 13.52 12.05 -13.12
C MET A 20 13.77 13.08 -12.00
N GLN A 21 14.21 14.30 -12.32
CA GLN A 21 14.29 15.41 -11.35
C GLN A 21 12.91 15.88 -10.89
N MET A 22 11.92 15.96 -11.78
CA MET A 22 10.54 16.27 -11.42
C MET A 22 9.91 15.16 -10.57
N ALA A 23 10.19 13.89 -10.84
CA ALA A 23 9.73 12.75 -10.05
C ALA A 23 10.44 12.66 -8.67
N ALA A 24 11.73 13.02 -8.58
CA ALA A 24 12.47 13.08 -7.32
C ALA A 24 12.08 14.31 -6.47
N ALA A 25 11.66 15.41 -7.12
CA ALA A 25 11.12 16.58 -6.45
C ALA A 25 9.61 16.44 -6.13
N ALA A 26 8.89 15.52 -6.77
CA ALA A 26 7.45 15.33 -6.59
C ALA A 26 7.04 15.02 -5.14
N PRO A 27 7.74 14.17 -4.36
CA PRO A 27 7.43 13.97 -2.94
C PRO A 27 7.59 15.25 -2.12
N LYS A 28 8.58 16.08 -2.46
CA LYS A 28 8.83 17.36 -1.79
C LYS A 28 7.82 18.42 -2.21
N LEU A 29 7.43 18.47 -3.48
CA LEU A 29 6.35 19.31 -4.01
C LEU A 29 4.96 18.87 -3.51
N LEU A 30 4.72 17.58 -3.31
CA LEU A 30 3.49 17.03 -2.70
C LEU A 30 3.47 17.24 -1.19
N SER A 31 4.62 17.18 -0.52
CA SER A 31 4.80 17.55 0.89
C SER A 31 4.68 19.05 1.12
N ASP A 32 5.20 19.87 0.20
CA ASP A 32 5.06 21.33 0.23
C ASP A 32 3.62 21.72 -0.15
N ALA A 33 2.92 20.95 -0.99
CA ALA A 33 1.49 21.10 -1.29
C ALA A 33 0.54 20.50 -0.23
N SER A 34 1.04 19.62 0.65
CA SER A 34 0.29 19.11 1.82
C SER A 34 0.47 20.00 3.05
N THR A 35 1.54 20.81 3.09
CA THR A 35 1.83 21.80 4.14
C THR A 35 1.48 23.24 3.74
N SER A 36 1.38 23.54 2.45
CA SER A 36 0.66 24.70 1.90
C SER A 36 -0.77 24.27 1.58
N ASP A 37 -1.72 24.58 2.47
CA ASP A 37 -3.13 24.17 2.37
C ASP A 37 -3.74 24.54 0.99
N GLY A 38 -3.75 23.56 0.09
CA GLY A 38 -4.35 23.64 -1.24
C GLY A 38 -5.87 23.72 -1.18
N ASP A 39 -6.43 24.48 -2.11
CA ASP A 39 -7.73 25.16 -2.11
C ASP A 39 -8.99 24.27 -2.29
N ASP A 40 -8.98 23.03 -1.78
CA ASP A 40 -10.08 22.04 -1.96
C ASP A 40 -10.70 21.54 -0.64
N VAL A 41 -10.46 22.25 0.46
CA VAL A 41 -11.00 21.91 1.78
C VAL A 41 -11.57 23.16 2.45
N VAL A 42 -12.82 23.50 2.14
CA VAL A 42 -13.60 24.40 2.99
C VAL A 42 -13.85 23.67 4.31
N ARG A 43 -13.08 24.05 5.35
CA ARG A 43 -13.25 23.51 6.71
C ARG A 43 -14.34 24.30 7.43
N ASP A 44 -15.57 23.80 7.41
CA ASP A 44 -16.52 24.21 8.43
C ASP A 44 -16.03 23.72 9.79
N ARG A 45 -16.02 24.61 10.78
CA ARG A 45 -15.58 24.27 12.15
C ARG A 45 -16.41 23.08 12.66
N GLY A 46 -15.78 21.90 12.74
CA GLY A 46 -16.29 20.73 13.45
C GLY A 46 -16.29 19.40 12.70
N LEU A 47 -16.37 19.35 11.36
CA LEU A 47 -16.36 18.08 10.62
C LEU A 47 -15.04 17.93 9.83
N LEU A 48 -14.28 16.85 10.11
CA LEU A 48 -13.03 16.56 9.41
C LEU A 48 -13.23 15.99 7.99
N LEU A 49 -14.38 15.36 7.76
CA LEU A 49 -14.75 14.73 6.50
C LEU A 49 -15.17 15.78 5.48
N THR A 50 -14.65 15.68 4.26
CA THR A 50 -14.93 16.65 3.18
C THR A 50 -15.71 16.00 2.03
N LYS A 51 -16.35 16.82 1.21
CA LYS A 51 -17.03 16.35 -0.01
C LYS A 51 -16.08 15.64 -0.98
N LYS A 52 -14.85 16.16 -1.13
CA LYS A 52 -13.79 15.57 -1.96
C LYS A 52 -13.50 14.14 -1.52
N GLN A 53 -13.42 13.90 -0.21
CA GLN A 53 -13.18 12.57 0.35
C GLN A 53 -14.32 11.58 0.06
N ILE A 54 -15.57 12.04 0.06
CA ILE A 54 -16.71 11.21 -0.38
C ILE A 54 -16.65 10.90 -1.87
N ILE A 55 -16.23 11.87 -2.69
CA ILE A 55 -15.99 11.68 -4.12
C ILE A 55 -14.85 10.67 -4.35
N ASP A 56 -13.78 10.74 -3.57
CA ASP A 56 -12.63 9.84 -3.72
C ASP A 56 -12.99 8.39 -3.36
N LEU A 57 -13.85 8.16 -2.35
CA LEU A 57 -14.44 6.85 -2.08
C LEU A 57 -15.27 6.32 -3.25
N ARG A 58 -16.06 7.18 -3.91
CA ARG A 58 -16.81 6.82 -5.13
C ARG A 58 -15.88 6.49 -6.31
N LYS A 59 -14.80 7.26 -6.51
CA LYS A 59 -13.81 6.97 -7.56
C LYS A 59 -13.13 5.63 -7.33
N TYR A 60 -12.76 5.33 -6.09
CA TYR A 60 -12.22 4.03 -5.71
C TYR A 60 -13.22 2.89 -5.96
N GLU A 61 -14.48 3.06 -5.55
CA GLU A 61 -15.53 2.07 -5.82
C GLU A 61 -15.66 1.81 -7.32
N ALA A 62 -15.79 2.85 -8.13
CA ALA A 62 -15.90 2.72 -9.59
C ALA A 62 -14.69 2.02 -10.20
N ALA A 63 -13.47 2.40 -9.80
CA ALA A 63 -12.24 1.78 -10.27
C ALA A 63 -12.14 0.30 -9.88
N GLY A 64 -12.46 -0.05 -8.63
CA GLY A 64 -12.45 -1.43 -8.14
C GLY A 64 -13.52 -2.31 -8.81
N LEU A 65 -14.70 -1.75 -9.07
CA LEU A 65 -15.79 -2.42 -9.80
C LEU A 65 -15.55 -2.56 -11.31
N ALA A 66 -14.60 -1.81 -11.87
CA ALA A 66 -14.19 -1.96 -13.26
C ALA A 66 -13.19 -3.11 -13.47
N LEU A 67 -12.59 -3.64 -12.40
CA LEU A 67 -11.55 -4.66 -12.51
C LEU A 67 -12.09 -6.01 -13.03
N PRO A 68 -11.34 -6.70 -13.92
CA PRO A 68 -11.63 -8.07 -14.35
C PRO A 68 -11.73 -9.03 -13.16
N HIS A 69 -12.65 -9.99 -13.22
CA HIS A 69 -12.95 -10.88 -12.08
C HIS A 69 -13.08 -12.37 -12.44
N THR A 70 -12.84 -12.72 -13.70
CA THR A 70 -12.68 -14.11 -14.13
C THR A 70 -11.27 -14.30 -14.67
N LEU A 71 -10.75 -15.54 -14.63
CA LEU A 71 -9.41 -15.83 -15.15
C LEU A 71 -9.29 -15.43 -16.63
N LYS A 72 -10.32 -15.72 -17.43
CA LYS A 72 -10.36 -15.37 -18.84
C LYS A 72 -10.30 -13.86 -19.06
N ASP A 73 -11.10 -13.08 -18.34
CA ASP A 73 -11.06 -11.61 -18.48
C ASP A 73 -9.71 -11.04 -18.05
N VAL A 74 -9.04 -11.67 -17.08
CA VAL A 74 -7.68 -11.28 -16.67
C VAL A 74 -6.66 -11.64 -17.75
N GLU A 75 -6.72 -12.83 -18.35
CA GLU A 75 -5.87 -13.22 -19.48
C GLU A 75 -6.05 -12.27 -20.67
N ASP A 76 -7.30 -11.96 -21.01
CA ASP A 76 -7.69 -11.01 -22.06
C ASP A 76 -7.29 -9.57 -21.72
N TYR A 77 -7.30 -9.19 -20.43
CA TYR A 77 -6.81 -7.90 -19.97
C TYR A 77 -5.28 -7.83 -20.02
N LEU A 78 -4.55 -8.89 -19.64
CA LEU A 78 -3.09 -8.91 -19.61
C LEU A 78 -2.48 -9.04 -21.02
N ARG A 79 -3.10 -9.81 -21.92
CA ARG A 79 -2.66 -10.01 -23.32
C ARG A 79 -1.17 -10.35 -23.44
N TYR A 80 -0.67 -11.27 -22.62
CA TYR A 80 0.72 -11.71 -22.71
C TYR A 80 1.02 -12.37 -24.06
N GLY A 81 2.29 -12.32 -24.45
CA GLY A 81 2.77 -13.02 -25.63
C GLY A 81 2.69 -14.55 -25.44
N ALA A 82 2.68 -15.28 -26.56
CA ALA A 82 2.55 -16.74 -26.52
C ALA A 82 3.64 -17.39 -25.64
N GLY A 83 3.22 -18.30 -24.76
CA GLY A 83 4.12 -18.99 -23.82
C GLY A 83 4.70 -18.12 -22.70
N GLN A 84 4.29 -16.86 -22.56
CA GLN A 84 4.68 -15.99 -21.45
C GLN A 84 3.59 -15.93 -20.39
N ASN A 85 4.00 -15.81 -19.12
CA ASN A 85 3.11 -15.68 -17.97
C ASN A 85 3.49 -14.49 -17.06
N GLY A 86 4.31 -13.56 -17.53
CA GLY A 86 4.76 -12.40 -16.77
C GLY A 86 5.85 -12.68 -15.71
N GLY A 87 6.04 -13.93 -15.29
CA GLY A 87 7.00 -14.34 -14.26
C GLY A 87 6.39 -14.51 -12.85
N PRO A 88 7.22 -14.84 -11.85
CA PRO A 88 6.75 -15.08 -10.47
C PRO A 88 6.00 -13.86 -9.90
N GLY A 89 4.78 -14.08 -9.41
CA GLY A 89 3.95 -13.02 -8.87
C GLY A 89 3.29 -12.12 -9.94
N LEU A 90 3.41 -12.43 -11.22
CA LEU A 90 2.82 -11.66 -12.33
C LEU A 90 2.00 -12.53 -13.29
N ASN A 91 1.67 -13.75 -12.89
CA ASN A 91 0.82 -14.62 -13.71
C ASN A 91 -0.67 -14.18 -13.65
N PRO A 92 -1.52 -14.66 -14.58
CA PRO A 92 -2.93 -14.28 -14.58
C PRO A 92 -3.68 -14.61 -13.28
N THR A 93 -3.36 -15.71 -12.59
CA THR A 93 -4.02 -16.07 -11.33
C THR A 93 -3.61 -15.14 -10.17
N ASP A 94 -2.37 -14.66 -10.17
CA ASP A 94 -1.85 -13.66 -9.27
C ASP A 94 -2.60 -12.32 -9.41
N PHE A 95 -2.79 -11.84 -10.64
CA PHE A 95 -3.59 -10.64 -10.93
C PHE A 95 -5.06 -10.84 -10.58
N LEU A 96 -5.64 -12.01 -10.90
CA LEU A 96 -7.01 -12.34 -10.56
C LEU A 96 -7.25 -12.23 -9.06
N SER A 97 -6.34 -12.75 -8.23
CA SER A 97 -6.44 -12.64 -6.77
C SER A 97 -6.46 -11.17 -6.32
N THR A 98 -5.52 -10.35 -6.81
CA THR A 98 -5.48 -8.90 -6.50
C THR A 98 -6.75 -8.18 -6.93
N PHE A 99 -7.25 -8.46 -8.14
CA PHE A 99 -8.43 -7.82 -8.70
C PHE A 99 -9.72 -8.24 -8.00
N VAL A 100 -9.90 -9.53 -7.73
CA VAL A 100 -11.07 -10.03 -7.00
C VAL A 100 -11.10 -9.49 -5.57
N ASN A 101 -9.96 -9.46 -4.88
CA ASN A 101 -9.89 -8.88 -3.53
C ASN A 101 -10.26 -7.39 -3.55
N THR A 102 -9.71 -6.62 -4.48
CA THR A 102 -10.00 -5.17 -4.62
C THR A 102 -11.47 -4.94 -5.00
N ARG A 103 -12.00 -5.72 -5.95
CA ARG A 103 -13.38 -5.64 -6.39
C ARG A 103 -14.36 -5.98 -5.27
N ASN A 104 -14.11 -7.08 -4.56
CA ASN A 104 -14.95 -7.50 -3.43
C ASN A 104 -14.94 -6.44 -2.32
N HIS A 105 -13.77 -5.84 -2.06
CA HIS A 105 -13.66 -4.71 -1.15
C HIS A 105 -14.50 -3.52 -1.59
N ALA A 106 -14.34 -3.07 -2.84
CA ALA A 106 -15.08 -1.96 -3.44
C ALA A 106 -16.61 -2.18 -3.39
N ARG A 107 -17.09 -3.41 -3.64
CA ARG A 107 -18.53 -3.76 -3.56
C ARG A 107 -19.17 -3.53 -2.20
N ARG A 108 -18.39 -3.47 -1.12
CA ARG A 108 -18.92 -3.21 0.23
C ARG A 108 -19.26 -1.73 0.46
N TRP A 109 -18.74 -0.82 -0.38
CA TRP A 109 -18.91 0.61 -0.17
C TRP A 109 -20.37 1.06 -0.34
N SER A 110 -21.03 0.75 -1.46
CA SER A 110 -22.41 1.19 -1.69
C SER A 110 -23.41 0.77 -0.57
N PRO A 111 -23.47 -0.49 -0.12
CA PRO A 111 -24.33 -0.87 1.00
C PRO A 111 -23.97 -0.18 2.32
N LEU A 112 -22.68 0.01 2.60
CA LEU A 112 -22.21 0.71 3.79
C LEU A 112 -22.61 2.19 3.75
N ARG A 113 -22.43 2.83 2.60
CA ARG A 113 -22.83 4.21 2.35
C ARG A 113 -24.33 4.42 2.54
N GLU A 114 -25.16 3.53 2.02
CA GLU A 114 -26.61 3.62 2.17
C GLU A 114 -27.01 3.59 3.65
N ARG A 115 -26.43 2.66 4.43
CA ARG A 115 -26.64 2.58 5.87
C ARG A 115 -26.15 3.82 6.62
N ILE A 116 -25.00 4.37 6.23
CA ILE A 116 -24.46 5.63 6.76
C ILE A 116 -25.46 6.77 6.57
N MET A 117 -26.01 6.91 5.37
CA MET A 117 -26.97 7.96 5.05
C MET A 117 -28.30 7.79 5.79
N MET A 118 -28.87 6.58 5.76
CA MET A 118 -30.14 6.29 6.44
C MET A 118 -30.02 6.47 7.96
N THR A 119 -28.95 5.97 8.56
CA THR A 119 -28.72 6.09 10.01
C THR A 119 -28.43 7.53 10.38
N GLY A 120 -27.63 8.26 9.59
CA GLY A 120 -27.40 9.70 9.80
C GLY A 120 -28.71 10.50 9.81
N GLN A 121 -29.60 10.25 8.85
CA GLN A 121 -30.91 10.90 8.81
C GLN A 121 -31.79 10.52 10.02
N GLY A 122 -31.83 9.23 10.36
CA GLY A 122 -32.57 8.74 11.53
C GLY A 122 -32.06 9.35 12.84
N LEU A 123 -30.74 9.46 13.01
CA LEU A 123 -30.10 10.09 14.16
C LEU A 123 -30.45 11.57 14.24
N LYS A 124 -30.40 12.31 13.13
CA LYS A 124 -30.79 13.73 13.10
C LYS A 124 -32.24 13.90 13.58
N SER A 125 -33.17 13.17 12.98
CA SER A 125 -34.60 13.26 13.35
C SER A 125 -34.84 12.89 14.82
N PHE A 126 -34.28 11.77 15.28
CA PHE A 126 -34.46 11.34 16.67
C PHE A 126 -33.79 12.29 17.66
N ALA A 127 -32.65 12.89 17.30
CA ALA A 127 -32.00 13.91 18.13
C ALA A 127 -32.91 15.12 18.37
N SER A 128 -33.56 15.64 17.32
CA SER A 128 -34.53 16.73 17.46
C SER A 128 -35.69 16.34 18.39
N SER A 129 -36.23 15.12 18.25
CA SER A 129 -37.29 14.61 19.14
C SER A 129 -36.80 14.48 20.58
N MET A 130 -35.58 13.99 20.80
CA MET A 130 -34.98 13.87 22.14
C MET A 130 -34.81 15.21 22.84
N LEU A 131 -34.41 16.27 22.12
CA LEU A 131 -34.34 17.62 22.67
C LEU A 131 -35.72 18.13 23.12
N ASN A 132 -36.79 17.77 22.40
CA ASN A 132 -38.15 18.10 22.80
C ASN A 132 -38.61 17.26 24.00
N TYR A 133 -38.29 15.96 24.05
CA TYR A 133 -38.58 15.12 25.21
C TYR A 133 -37.90 15.65 26.48
N GLY A 134 -36.67 16.15 26.36
CA GLY A 134 -35.95 16.82 27.44
C GLY A 134 -36.72 18.01 28.01
N LYS A 135 -37.21 18.90 27.13
CA LYS A 135 -38.04 20.04 27.54
C LYS A 135 -39.34 19.59 28.21
N ALA A 136 -40.03 18.62 27.62
CA ALA A 136 -41.29 18.10 28.14
C ALA A 136 -41.13 17.49 29.55
N ILE A 137 -40.05 16.74 29.79
CA ILE A 137 -39.76 16.18 31.12
C ILE A 137 -39.35 17.29 32.11
N GLN A 138 -38.58 18.29 31.69
CA GLN A 138 -38.29 19.43 32.56
C GLN A 138 -39.54 20.22 32.96
N GLU A 139 -40.47 20.43 32.03
CA GLU A 139 -41.79 21.05 32.33
C GLU A 139 -42.54 20.23 33.38
N VAL A 140 -42.63 18.90 33.23
CA VAL A 140 -43.31 18.02 34.21
C VAL A 140 -42.70 18.13 35.61
N LEU A 141 -41.40 18.40 35.72
CA LEU A 141 -40.69 18.45 37.00
C LEU A 141 -40.61 19.86 37.62
N SER A 142 -40.74 20.91 36.81
CA SER A 142 -40.34 22.28 37.21
C SER A 142 -41.39 23.35 36.97
N ASP A 143 -42.46 23.05 36.22
CA ASP A 143 -43.58 23.97 36.01
C ASP A 143 -44.36 24.19 37.32
N ASP A 144 -44.82 25.42 37.57
CA ASP A 144 -45.42 25.80 38.86
C ASP A 144 -46.66 24.97 39.21
N ASP A 145 -47.53 24.69 38.23
CA ASP A 145 -48.73 23.87 38.41
C ASP A 145 -48.36 22.40 38.64
N SER A 146 -47.33 21.92 37.95
CA SER A 146 -46.80 20.57 38.08
C SER A 146 -46.14 20.35 39.45
N VAL A 147 -45.33 21.30 39.93
CA VAL A 147 -44.72 21.28 41.28
C VAL A 147 -45.79 21.31 42.37
N ALA A 148 -46.83 22.14 42.20
CA ALA A 148 -47.96 22.17 43.13
C ALA A 148 -48.71 20.82 43.17
N PHE A 149 -48.92 20.20 42.01
CA PHE A 149 -49.53 18.87 41.88
C PHE A 149 -48.69 17.76 42.53
N LEU A 150 -47.39 17.72 42.26
CA LEU A 150 -46.47 16.71 42.81
C LEU A 150 -46.40 16.80 44.34
N LYS A 151 -46.34 18.03 44.89
CA LYS A 151 -46.39 18.28 46.33
C LYS A 151 -47.72 17.83 46.94
N LYS A 152 -48.85 18.18 46.32
CA LYS A 152 -50.19 17.80 46.78
C LYS A 152 -50.36 16.28 46.86
N ASN A 153 -49.82 15.55 45.89
CA ASN A 153 -49.90 14.09 45.81
C ASN A 153 -48.73 13.37 46.49
N LYS A 154 -47.84 14.09 47.20
CA LYS A 154 -46.68 13.55 47.93
C LYS A 154 -45.75 12.69 47.06
N ILE A 155 -45.61 13.06 45.79
CA ILE A 155 -44.73 12.38 44.83
C ILE A 155 -43.30 12.85 45.07
N LYS A 156 -42.41 11.92 45.40
CA LYS A 156 -41.01 12.18 45.73
C LYS A 156 -40.03 11.41 44.86
N THR A 157 -40.45 10.26 44.31
CA THR A 157 -39.57 9.37 43.53
C THR A 157 -40.08 9.12 42.12
N LEU A 158 -39.20 8.66 41.24
CA LEU A 158 -39.55 8.28 39.88
C LEU A 158 -40.60 7.16 39.85
N ALA A 159 -40.52 6.17 40.75
CA ALA A 159 -41.52 5.10 40.86
C ALA A 159 -42.94 5.66 41.04
N GLN A 160 -43.08 6.63 41.94
CA GLN A 160 -44.35 7.27 42.25
C GLN A 160 -44.84 8.12 41.08
N LEU A 161 -43.93 8.80 40.38
CA LEU A 161 -44.26 9.59 39.19
C LEU A 161 -44.74 8.70 38.02
N LYS A 162 -44.10 7.55 37.79
CA LYS A 162 -44.49 6.58 36.75
C LYS A 162 -45.86 5.95 37.00
N ALA A 163 -46.20 5.72 38.27
CA ALA A 163 -47.48 5.12 38.67
C ALA A 163 -48.69 6.07 38.51
N LEU A 164 -48.45 7.35 38.22
CA LEU A 164 -49.51 8.29 37.91
C LEU A 164 -49.97 8.11 36.46
N GLU A 165 -51.27 7.87 36.29
CA GLU A 165 -51.94 8.02 35.00
C GLU A 165 -52.04 9.52 34.70
N ILE A 166 -51.01 10.05 34.03
CA ILE A 166 -50.97 11.44 33.55
C ILE A 166 -51.23 11.39 32.05
N GLU A 167 -52.29 12.03 31.57
CA GLU A 167 -52.45 12.30 30.13
C GLU A 167 -51.38 13.32 29.70
N LEU A 168 -50.27 12.83 29.14
CA LEU A 168 -49.15 13.67 28.72
C LEU A 168 -49.32 14.27 27.30
N GLY A 169 -50.42 13.97 26.59
CA GLY A 169 -50.78 14.55 25.30
C GLY A 169 -49.69 14.47 24.21
N ASP A 170 -49.73 15.38 23.23
CA ASP A 170 -48.77 15.48 22.10
C ASP A 170 -47.33 15.87 22.52
N LYS A 171 -46.99 15.86 23.82
CA LYS A 171 -45.68 16.31 24.34
C LYS A 171 -44.50 15.40 23.97
N PHE A 172 -44.77 14.18 23.50
CA PHE A 172 -43.75 13.21 23.06
C PHE A 172 -43.98 12.79 21.60
N PRO A 173 -43.65 13.66 20.61
CA PRO A 173 -43.84 13.36 19.19
C PRO A 173 -43.05 12.10 18.76
N ASP A 174 -43.52 11.38 17.74
CA ASP A 174 -42.86 10.18 17.17
C ASP A 174 -42.81 8.92 18.07
N ILE A 175 -43.55 8.89 19.17
CA ILE A 175 -43.76 7.67 19.97
C ILE A 175 -45.18 7.15 19.68
N GLU A 176 -45.27 6.02 18.99
CA GLU A 176 -46.54 5.35 18.72
C GLU A 176 -47.14 4.80 20.02
N ILE A 177 -48.44 5.06 20.23
CA ILE A 177 -49.21 4.57 21.37
C ILE A 177 -50.14 3.48 20.84
N ASP A 178 -50.06 2.29 21.43
CA ASP A 178 -50.97 1.20 21.06
C ASP A 178 -52.42 1.59 21.42
N PRO A 179 -53.43 1.28 20.58
CA PRO A 179 -54.80 1.77 20.73
C PRO A 179 -55.46 1.51 22.09
N ASP A 180 -55.00 0.49 22.82
CA ASP A 180 -55.54 0.05 24.11
C ASP A 180 -54.62 0.36 25.32
N THR A 181 -53.58 1.22 25.16
CA THR A 181 -52.59 1.51 26.22
C THR A 181 -52.74 2.91 26.82
N VAL A 182 -52.78 3.02 28.15
CA VAL A 182 -52.68 4.30 28.86
C VAL A 182 -51.24 4.82 28.77
N ALA A 183 -51.05 5.96 28.10
CA ALA A 183 -49.74 6.55 27.85
C ALA A 183 -49.17 7.26 29.10
N THR A 184 -48.70 6.47 30.06
CA THR A 184 -48.04 6.96 31.28
C THR A 184 -46.62 7.44 30.98
N LEU A 185 -46.03 8.24 31.89
CA LEU A 185 -44.62 8.62 31.80
C LEU A 185 -43.71 7.38 31.74
N GLY A 186 -44.07 6.31 32.46
CA GLY A 186 -43.34 5.05 32.43
C GLY A 186 -43.27 4.43 31.04
N TYR A 187 -44.39 4.44 30.30
CA TYR A 187 -44.45 3.95 28.91
C TYR A 187 -43.55 4.78 27.98
N TYR A 188 -43.64 6.11 28.03
CA TYR A 188 -42.81 6.98 27.19
C TYR A 188 -41.32 6.83 27.49
N LEU A 189 -40.92 6.80 28.77
CA LEU A 189 -39.52 6.59 29.16
C LEU A 189 -38.99 5.25 28.64
N GLN A 190 -39.77 4.17 28.74
CA GLN A 190 -39.39 2.88 28.20
C GLN A 190 -39.15 2.95 26.68
N ARG A 191 -40.09 3.54 25.92
CA ARG A 191 -39.96 3.68 24.46
C ARG A 191 -38.77 4.54 24.04
N ILE A 192 -38.51 5.62 24.76
CA ILE A 192 -37.33 6.48 24.54
C ILE A 192 -36.05 5.65 24.75
N PHE A 193 -35.97 4.90 25.85
CA PHE A 193 -34.81 4.08 26.20
C PHE A 193 -34.59 2.93 25.20
N GLU A 194 -35.65 2.27 24.74
CA GLU A 194 -35.60 1.27 23.67
C GLU A 194 -35.01 1.89 22.38
N ARG A 195 -35.44 3.09 22.01
CA ARG A 195 -34.98 3.78 20.79
C ARG A 195 -33.55 4.28 20.90
N ILE A 196 -33.11 4.75 22.07
CA ILE A 196 -31.69 5.10 22.33
C ILE A 196 -30.81 3.84 22.15
N ASN A 197 -31.19 2.70 22.73
CA ASN A 197 -30.44 1.45 22.59
C ASN A 197 -30.40 0.95 21.14
N LYS A 198 -31.51 1.07 20.40
CA LYS A 198 -31.55 0.75 18.97
C LYS A 198 -30.55 1.60 18.19
N ASN A 199 -30.55 2.93 18.41
CA ASN A 199 -29.60 3.83 17.77
C ASN A 199 -28.14 3.48 18.13
N LEU A 200 -27.85 3.09 19.39
CA LEU A 200 -26.51 2.64 19.77
C LEU A 200 -26.08 1.42 18.95
N SER A 201 -26.96 0.41 18.85
CA SER A 201 -26.71 -0.81 18.08
C SER A 201 -26.45 -0.51 16.60
N ASP A 202 -27.27 0.35 15.99
CA ASP A 202 -27.16 0.70 14.57
C ASP A 202 -25.84 1.44 14.28
N VAL A 203 -25.48 2.41 15.13
CA VAL A 203 -24.22 3.17 15.02
C VAL A 203 -23.00 2.29 15.28
N GLN A 204 -23.06 1.40 16.27
CA GLN A 204 -21.97 0.45 16.55
C GLN A 204 -21.74 -0.49 15.37
N GLY A 205 -22.82 -0.97 14.73
CA GLY A 205 -22.73 -1.79 13.53
C GLY A 205 -21.99 -1.08 12.39
N ILE A 206 -22.37 0.17 12.09
CA ILE A 206 -21.70 0.96 11.04
C ILE A 206 -20.23 1.24 11.40
N LYS A 207 -19.95 1.58 12.66
CA LYS A 207 -18.57 1.79 13.12
C LYS A 207 -17.72 0.55 12.87
N ASN A 208 -18.20 -0.63 13.26
CA ASN A 208 -17.46 -1.88 13.05
C ASN A 208 -17.22 -2.18 11.57
N ASP A 209 -18.22 -1.91 10.72
CA ASP A 209 -18.08 -2.11 9.27
C ASP A 209 -17.08 -1.14 8.64
N LEU A 210 -17.03 0.12 9.11
CA LEU A 210 -16.02 1.10 8.70
C LEU A 210 -14.62 0.72 9.17
N ASP A 211 -14.47 0.24 10.41
CA ASP A 211 -13.19 -0.24 10.94
C ASP A 211 -12.66 -1.41 10.09
N LEU A 212 -13.52 -2.37 9.73
CA LEU A 212 -13.17 -3.50 8.86
C LEU A 212 -12.85 -3.05 7.43
N PHE A 213 -13.64 -2.13 6.87
CA PHE A 213 -13.40 -1.57 5.54
C PHE A 213 -12.04 -0.86 5.48
N GLY A 214 -11.74 0.02 6.45
CA GLY A 214 -10.45 0.70 6.52
C GLY A 214 -9.27 -0.25 6.73
N TYR A 215 -9.44 -1.24 7.62
CA TYR A 215 -8.41 -2.25 7.88
C TYR A 215 -8.08 -3.06 6.62
N ASP A 216 -9.07 -3.61 5.93
CA ASP A 216 -8.85 -4.43 4.73
C ASP A 216 -8.23 -3.60 3.59
N LEU A 217 -8.66 -2.34 3.43
CA LEU A 217 -8.09 -1.45 2.43
C LEU A 217 -6.58 -1.25 2.66
N ARG A 218 -6.20 -0.94 3.91
CA ARG A 218 -4.84 -0.57 4.29
C ARG A 218 -3.89 -1.75 4.43
N GLU A 219 -4.37 -2.87 4.96
CA GLU A 219 -3.52 -4.03 5.29
C GLU A 219 -3.54 -5.14 4.22
N HIS A 220 -4.52 -5.12 3.30
CA HIS A 220 -4.66 -6.16 2.29
C HIS A 220 -4.75 -5.62 0.86
N VAL A 221 -5.67 -4.70 0.57
CA VAL A 221 -5.91 -4.22 -0.80
C VAL A 221 -4.76 -3.38 -1.33
N LEU A 222 -4.45 -2.25 -0.67
CA LEU A 222 -3.36 -1.36 -1.07
C LEU A 222 -2.00 -2.08 -1.17
N PRO A 223 -1.59 -2.90 -0.19
CA PRO A 223 -0.34 -3.64 -0.27
C PRO A 223 -0.30 -4.61 -1.46
N SER A 224 -1.40 -5.29 -1.76
CA SER A 224 -1.44 -6.22 -2.89
C SER A 224 -1.28 -5.50 -4.25
N ILE A 225 -1.84 -4.30 -4.39
CA ILE A 225 -1.66 -3.45 -5.58
C ILE A 225 -0.20 -2.99 -5.68
N LYS A 226 0.36 -2.46 -4.58
CA LYS A 226 1.76 -2.03 -4.49
C LYS A 226 2.73 -3.17 -4.82
N LEU A 227 2.45 -4.39 -4.34
CA LEU A 227 3.24 -5.58 -4.64
C LEU A 227 3.29 -5.86 -6.15
N ARG A 228 2.15 -5.84 -6.85
CA ARG A 228 2.14 -6.06 -8.31
C ARG A 228 2.91 -4.99 -9.06
N VAL A 229 2.76 -3.71 -8.70
CA VAL A 229 3.57 -2.62 -9.29
C VAL A 229 5.07 -2.86 -9.06
N GLY A 230 5.47 -3.18 -7.82
CA GLY A 230 6.87 -3.43 -7.48
C GLY A 230 7.47 -4.66 -8.18
N LEU A 231 6.66 -5.71 -8.39
CA LEU A 231 7.08 -6.90 -9.15
C LEU A 231 7.31 -6.59 -10.63
N ILE A 232 6.46 -5.75 -11.23
CA ILE A 232 6.62 -5.26 -12.61
C ILE A 232 7.92 -4.44 -12.71
N ASP A 233 8.14 -3.51 -11.79
CA ASP A 233 9.30 -2.61 -11.81
C ASP A 233 10.64 -3.32 -11.70
N SER A 234 10.65 -4.43 -10.97
CA SER A 234 11.85 -5.23 -10.77
C SER A 234 11.97 -6.39 -11.76
N SER A 235 11.14 -6.45 -12.80
CA SER A 235 11.14 -7.55 -13.77
C SER A 235 12.45 -7.62 -14.58
N SER A 236 12.99 -8.82 -14.77
CA SER A 236 14.18 -9.04 -15.61
C SER A 236 13.89 -8.95 -17.11
N LEU A 237 12.61 -8.85 -17.50
CA LEU A 237 12.17 -9.06 -18.88
C LEU A 237 12.88 -8.15 -19.89
N ALA A 238 13.14 -6.88 -19.54
CA ALA A 238 13.87 -5.95 -20.41
C ALA A 238 15.34 -6.37 -20.62
N ALA A 239 15.99 -6.88 -19.57
CA ALA A 239 17.35 -7.41 -19.66
C ALA A 239 17.37 -8.71 -20.49
N ASP A 240 16.41 -9.61 -20.25
CA ASP A 240 16.28 -10.87 -20.99
C ASP A 240 16.04 -10.62 -22.50
N ILE A 241 15.23 -9.61 -22.84
CA ILE A 241 15.02 -9.16 -24.23
C ILE A 241 16.33 -8.69 -24.86
N LYS A 242 17.15 -7.95 -24.12
CA LYS A 242 18.44 -7.45 -24.62
C LYS A 242 19.42 -8.60 -24.89
N VAL A 243 19.50 -9.57 -23.97
CA VAL A 243 20.34 -10.77 -24.14
C VAL A 243 19.87 -11.56 -25.37
N LEU A 244 18.58 -11.88 -25.46
CA LEU A 244 18.02 -12.63 -26.58
C LEU A 244 18.24 -11.92 -27.93
N LYS A 245 18.12 -10.59 -27.96
CA LYS A 245 18.40 -9.81 -29.17
C LYS A 245 19.87 -9.93 -29.60
N ASN A 246 20.80 -9.87 -28.66
CA ASN A 246 22.22 -10.05 -28.97
C ASN A 246 22.50 -11.45 -29.53
N ASP A 247 21.85 -12.49 -29.00
CA ASP A 247 21.98 -13.87 -29.48
C ASP A 247 21.45 -14.01 -30.91
N ILE A 248 20.29 -13.42 -31.19
CA ILE A 248 19.68 -13.34 -32.54
C ILE A 248 20.61 -12.62 -33.52
N ASP A 249 21.18 -11.48 -33.12
CA ASP A 249 22.08 -10.69 -33.98
C ASP A 249 23.40 -11.44 -34.25
N ASN A 250 23.93 -12.15 -33.25
CA ASN A 250 25.13 -12.98 -33.40
C ASN A 250 24.87 -14.21 -34.27
N ARG A 251 23.71 -14.86 -34.12
CA ARG A 251 23.30 -15.99 -34.96
C ARG A 251 23.02 -15.56 -36.39
N ALA A 252 22.47 -14.37 -36.62
CA ALA A 252 22.30 -13.81 -37.97
C ALA A 252 23.64 -13.69 -38.71
N LYS A 253 24.68 -13.18 -38.04
CA LYS A 253 26.06 -13.14 -38.59
C LYS A 253 26.57 -14.54 -38.92
N GLU A 254 26.27 -15.53 -38.08
CA GLU A 254 26.65 -16.92 -38.32
C GLU A 254 25.92 -17.51 -39.54
N ILE A 255 24.64 -17.25 -39.67
CA ILE A 255 23.82 -17.67 -40.81
C ILE A 255 24.39 -17.07 -42.11
N ASP A 256 24.80 -15.80 -42.10
CA ASP A 256 25.45 -15.15 -43.25
C ASP A 256 26.78 -15.82 -43.62
N ILE A 257 27.59 -16.21 -42.62
CA ILE A 257 28.82 -17.00 -42.85
C ILE A 257 28.47 -18.37 -43.45
N LYS A 258 27.50 -19.11 -42.89
CA LYS A 258 27.10 -20.43 -43.42
C LYS A 258 26.42 -20.37 -44.80
N ASN A 259 25.74 -19.27 -45.12
CA ASN A 259 25.18 -19.04 -46.45
C ASN A 259 26.28 -18.88 -47.50
N THR A 260 27.29 -18.10 -47.14
CA THR A 260 28.52 -17.89 -47.90
C THR A 260 29.24 -19.22 -48.14
N GLU A 261 29.48 -20.03 -47.09
CA GLU A 261 30.06 -21.38 -47.19
C GLU A 261 29.25 -22.33 -48.09
N TYR A 262 27.92 -22.37 -47.96
CA TYR A 262 27.05 -23.22 -48.77
C TYR A 262 27.05 -22.83 -50.25
N LYS A 263 27.05 -21.52 -50.56
CA LYS A 263 27.07 -21.02 -51.94
C LYS A 263 28.34 -21.44 -52.65
N ALA A 264 29.48 -21.37 -51.97
CA ALA A 264 30.75 -21.88 -52.47
C ALA A 264 30.67 -23.40 -52.77
N ALA A 265 30.18 -24.20 -51.81
CA ALA A 265 30.08 -25.67 -51.97
C ALA A 265 29.16 -26.11 -53.14
N VAL A 266 28.03 -25.42 -53.36
CA VAL A 266 27.08 -25.76 -54.44
C VAL A 266 27.60 -25.36 -55.83
N GLN A 267 28.21 -24.18 -55.96
CA GLN A 267 28.82 -23.76 -57.22
C GLN A 267 29.94 -24.72 -57.65
N GLU A 268 30.66 -25.28 -56.68
CA GLU A 268 31.71 -26.28 -56.90
C GLU A 268 31.16 -27.64 -57.37
N ALA A 269 30.05 -28.10 -56.79
CA ALA A 269 29.36 -29.32 -57.24
C ALA A 269 28.84 -29.21 -58.69
N LEU A 270 28.32 -28.03 -59.08
CA LEU A 270 27.87 -27.75 -60.45
C LEU A 270 29.02 -27.71 -61.46
N LYS A 271 30.17 -27.12 -61.10
CA LYS A 271 31.38 -27.09 -61.96
C LYS A 271 32.02 -28.48 -62.12
N SER A 272 32.05 -29.31 -61.07
CA SER A 272 32.53 -30.70 -61.14
C SER A 272 31.64 -31.61 -61.99
N ALA A 273 30.32 -31.36 -62.04
CA ALA A 273 29.38 -32.11 -62.87
C ALA A 273 29.51 -31.80 -64.38
N ALA A 274 29.98 -30.61 -64.74
CA ALA A 274 30.16 -30.19 -66.13
C ALA A 274 31.37 -30.86 -66.84
N GLY A 275 32.25 -31.54 -66.09
CA GLY A 275 33.49 -32.16 -66.61
C GLY A 275 33.38 -33.60 -67.16
N MET A 276 32.20 -34.24 -67.13
CA MET A 276 31.90 -35.58 -67.70
C MET A 276 33.02 -36.66 -67.65
N ASN A 277 33.62 -36.92 -66.48
CA ASN A 277 34.49 -38.09 -66.24
C ASN A 277 33.94 -38.93 -65.07
N ILE A 278 34.09 -40.27 -65.09
CA ILE A 278 33.57 -41.21 -64.06
C ILE A 278 34.10 -40.90 -62.64
N VAL A 279 35.26 -40.24 -62.52
CA VAL A 279 35.83 -39.72 -61.27
C VAL A 279 35.05 -38.50 -60.72
N GLY A 280 34.41 -37.72 -61.58
CA GLY A 280 33.54 -36.58 -61.21
C GLY A 280 32.19 -36.99 -60.62
N LEU A 281 31.71 -38.20 -60.89
CA LEU A 281 30.45 -38.72 -60.32
C LEU A 281 30.63 -39.18 -58.86
N ALA A 282 31.78 -39.75 -58.51
CA ALA A 282 32.14 -40.07 -57.11
C ALA A 282 32.40 -38.79 -56.29
N MET A 283 32.92 -37.73 -56.93
CA MET A 283 33.13 -36.43 -56.29
C MET A 283 31.84 -35.63 -56.06
N ALA A 284 30.83 -35.80 -56.92
CA ALA A 284 29.49 -35.25 -56.74
C ALA A 284 28.72 -35.90 -55.57
N ILE A 285 28.92 -37.20 -55.32
CA ILE A 285 28.34 -37.93 -54.19
C ILE A 285 29.00 -37.52 -52.87
N TYR A 286 30.33 -37.30 -52.85
CA TYR A 286 31.07 -36.91 -51.65
C TYR A 286 30.88 -35.42 -51.27
N MET A 287 30.75 -34.53 -52.25
CA MET A 287 30.36 -33.12 -52.04
C MET A 287 28.91 -32.96 -51.59
N GLY A 288 28.03 -33.91 -51.96
CA GLY A 288 26.64 -33.93 -51.51
C GLY A 288 26.50 -34.11 -50.00
N VAL A 289 27.33 -34.93 -49.36
CA VAL A 289 27.25 -35.18 -47.90
C VAL A 289 27.67 -33.96 -47.09
N GLU A 290 28.74 -33.26 -47.47
CA GLU A 290 29.21 -32.08 -46.73
C GLU A 290 28.38 -30.82 -47.03
N ALA A 291 27.92 -30.64 -48.28
CA ALA A 291 26.93 -29.62 -48.60
C ALA A 291 25.60 -29.87 -47.87
N GLU A 292 25.21 -31.14 -47.67
CA GLU A 292 24.07 -31.52 -46.85
C GLU A 292 24.33 -31.27 -45.36
N ASN A 293 25.55 -31.47 -44.85
CA ASN A 293 25.93 -31.13 -43.47
C ASN A 293 25.86 -29.61 -43.22
N ILE A 294 26.43 -28.78 -44.10
CA ILE A 294 26.35 -27.30 -44.01
C ILE A 294 24.90 -26.86 -44.16
N ARG A 295 24.14 -27.46 -45.07
CA ARG A 295 22.70 -27.20 -45.25
C ARG A 295 21.89 -27.59 -44.03
N ALA A 296 22.19 -28.70 -43.38
CA ALA A 296 21.55 -29.17 -42.16
C ALA A 296 21.87 -28.22 -40.98
N ALA A 297 23.14 -27.86 -40.79
CA ALA A 297 23.58 -26.89 -39.78
C ALA A 297 22.92 -25.52 -39.99
N ARG A 298 22.92 -25.01 -41.22
CA ARG A 298 22.24 -23.76 -41.57
C ARG A 298 20.73 -23.85 -41.34
N LYS A 299 20.09 -24.94 -41.74
CA LYS A 299 18.65 -25.16 -41.50
C LYS A 299 18.35 -25.18 -40.01
N ALA A 300 19.21 -25.78 -39.18
CA ALA A 300 19.09 -25.74 -37.74
C ALA A 300 19.22 -24.32 -37.18
N LEU A 301 20.23 -23.55 -37.62
CA LEU A 301 20.40 -22.14 -37.23
C LEU A 301 19.20 -21.27 -37.63
N TYR A 302 18.66 -21.43 -38.84
CA TYR A 302 17.44 -20.72 -39.26
C TYR A 302 16.22 -21.10 -38.42
N ALA A 303 16.04 -22.39 -38.12
CA ALA A 303 14.96 -22.85 -37.28
C ALA A 303 15.08 -22.31 -35.83
N GLU A 304 16.32 -22.18 -35.34
CA GLU A 304 16.61 -21.57 -34.05
C GLU A 304 16.37 -20.05 -34.07
N GLN A 305 16.82 -19.37 -35.12
CA GLN A 305 16.59 -17.94 -35.34
C GLN A 305 15.09 -17.61 -35.35
N GLU A 306 14.31 -18.36 -36.13
CA GLU A 306 12.86 -18.16 -36.22
C GLU A 306 12.17 -18.37 -34.87
N ARG A 307 12.59 -19.39 -34.11
CA ARG A 307 12.08 -19.64 -32.77
C ARG A 307 12.39 -18.48 -31.82
N ASP A 308 13.62 -18.00 -31.82
CA ASP A 308 14.04 -16.91 -30.93
C ASP A 308 13.38 -15.58 -31.31
N ILE A 309 13.15 -15.32 -32.60
CA ILE A 309 12.37 -14.16 -33.07
C ILE A 309 10.93 -14.23 -32.53
N GLN A 310 10.29 -15.41 -32.55
CA GLN A 310 8.95 -15.59 -31.98
C GLN A 310 8.93 -15.41 -30.45
N VAL A 311 9.96 -15.91 -29.75
CA VAL A 311 10.14 -15.67 -28.30
C VAL A 311 10.36 -14.19 -28.02
N LEU A 312 11.18 -13.50 -28.82
CA LEU A 312 11.43 -12.06 -28.71
C LEU A 312 10.15 -11.26 -28.92
N ALA A 313 9.35 -11.58 -29.95
CA ALA A 313 8.05 -10.96 -30.19
C ALA A 313 7.11 -11.13 -28.99
N SER A 314 7.04 -12.36 -28.44
CA SER A 314 6.21 -12.68 -27.28
C SER A 314 6.66 -11.96 -26.00
N LYS A 315 7.97 -11.87 -25.77
CA LYS A 315 8.56 -11.11 -24.64
C LYS A 315 8.30 -9.60 -24.78
N ASN A 316 8.47 -9.03 -25.97
CA ASN A 316 8.18 -7.61 -26.23
C ASN A 316 6.71 -7.26 -26.03
N GLN A 317 5.79 -8.11 -26.51
CA GLN A 317 4.36 -7.96 -26.25
C GLN A 317 4.08 -7.97 -24.74
N THR A 318 4.66 -8.93 -24.02
CA THR A 318 4.50 -9.04 -22.56
C THR A 318 5.06 -7.82 -21.84
N LEU A 319 6.21 -7.28 -22.25
CA LEU A 319 6.80 -6.07 -21.69
C LEU A 319 5.87 -4.85 -21.88
N GLY A 320 5.32 -4.67 -23.08
CA GLY A 320 4.35 -3.60 -23.36
C GLY A 320 3.07 -3.75 -22.54
N SER A 321 2.56 -4.98 -22.41
CA SER A 321 1.41 -5.27 -21.55
C SER A 321 1.67 -4.94 -20.09
N LEU A 322 2.81 -5.34 -19.53
CA LEU A 322 3.18 -5.03 -18.15
C LEU A 322 3.32 -3.53 -17.91
N ALA A 323 3.87 -2.77 -18.87
CA ALA A 323 3.97 -1.32 -18.75
C ALA A 323 2.59 -0.64 -18.68
N ARG A 324 1.63 -1.08 -19.52
CA ARG A 324 0.25 -0.57 -19.45
C ARG A 324 -0.42 -0.97 -18.14
N VAL A 325 -0.33 -2.24 -17.73
CA VAL A 325 -0.94 -2.73 -16.49
C VAL A 325 -0.34 -2.01 -15.27
N LYS A 326 0.95 -1.70 -15.28
CA LYS A 326 1.58 -0.86 -14.25
C LYS A 326 0.91 0.51 -14.16
N HIS A 327 0.70 1.18 -15.29
CA HIS A 327 0.02 2.48 -15.32
C HIS A 327 -1.39 2.39 -14.72
N ASP A 328 -2.17 1.37 -15.12
CA ASP A 328 -3.52 1.13 -14.59
C ASP A 328 -3.50 0.88 -13.07
N LEU A 329 -2.54 0.07 -12.59
CA LEU A 329 -2.36 -0.22 -11.16
C LEU A 329 -1.89 1.00 -10.35
N GLN A 330 -1.04 1.86 -10.92
CA GLN A 330 -0.61 3.11 -10.28
C GLN A 330 -1.78 4.08 -10.13
N SER A 331 -2.66 4.17 -11.13
CA SER A 331 -3.91 4.92 -11.04
C SER A 331 -4.82 4.36 -9.94
N LEU A 332 -4.99 3.02 -9.91
CA LEU A 332 -5.76 2.34 -8.87
C LEU A 332 -5.17 2.55 -7.46
N MET A 333 -3.85 2.57 -7.33
CA MET A 333 -3.14 2.83 -6.08
C MET A 333 -3.44 4.25 -5.55
N ILE A 334 -3.44 5.26 -6.42
CA ILE A 334 -3.75 6.65 -6.02
C ILE A 334 -5.16 6.74 -5.46
N VAL A 335 -6.16 6.25 -6.19
CA VAL A 335 -7.56 6.32 -5.72
C VAL A 335 -7.79 5.49 -4.46
N ALA A 336 -7.06 4.39 -4.26
CA ALA A 336 -7.14 3.59 -3.04
C ALA A 336 -6.46 4.28 -1.84
N ILE A 337 -5.40 5.06 -2.04
CA ILE A 337 -4.78 5.89 -0.99
C ILE A 337 -5.75 7.00 -0.57
N ASP A 338 -6.34 7.71 -1.54
CA ASP A 338 -7.33 8.76 -1.27
C ASP A 338 -8.55 8.19 -0.51
N ALA A 339 -9.00 6.99 -0.89
CA ALA A 339 -10.07 6.27 -0.21
C ALA A 339 -9.72 5.84 1.23
N ASP A 340 -8.46 5.47 1.52
CA ASP A 340 -8.04 5.16 2.89
C ASP A 340 -8.09 6.42 3.77
N ILE A 341 -7.58 7.55 3.28
CA ILE A 341 -7.66 8.83 4.00
C ILE A 341 -9.11 9.23 4.26
N ALA A 342 -9.98 9.11 3.24
CA ALA A 342 -11.40 9.39 3.37
C ALA A 342 -12.09 8.46 4.40
N THR A 343 -11.74 7.17 4.38
CA THR A 343 -12.28 6.18 5.33
C THR A 343 -11.85 6.50 6.76
N GLN A 344 -10.60 6.90 6.99
CA GLN A 344 -10.11 7.28 8.33
C GLN A 344 -10.88 8.47 8.92
N ASN A 345 -11.15 9.48 8.10
CA ASN A 345 -11.95 10.63 8.53
C ASN A 345 -13.40 10.24 8.82
N LEU A 346 -13.98 9.35 8.02
CA LEU A 346 -15.32 8.83 8.24
C LEU A 346 -15.40 7.99 9.53
N MET A 347 -14.41 7.12 9.79
CA MET A 347 -14.29 6.36 11.04
C MET A 347 -14.26 7.29 12.26
N HIS A 348 -13.52 8.40 12.20
CA HIS A 348 -13.48 9.38 13.28
C HIS A 348 -14.85 10.03 13.56
N VAL A 349 -15.58 10.43 12.50
CA VAL A 349 -16.92 11.02 12.62
C VAL A 349 -17.89 10.01 13.25
N TRP A 350 -17.91 8.78 12.75
CA TRP A 350 -18.79 7.72 13.27
C TRP A 350 -18.44 7.32 14.70
N LYS A 351 -17.16 7.35 15.05
CA LYS A 351 -16.74 7.14 16.43
C LYS A 351 -17.21 8.27 17.35
N SER A 352 -17.18 9.52 16.90
CA SER A 352 -17.76 10.63 17.66
C SER A 352 -19.24 10.36 17.97
N LEU A 353 -20.04 10.01 16.95
CA LEU A 353 -21.46 9.69 17.13
C LEU A 353 -21.67 8.52 18.11
N TYR A 354 -20.88 7.46 17.98
CA TYR A 354 -20.90 6.31 18.89
C TYR A 354 -20.65 6.73 20.35
N LEU A 355 -19.65 7.57 20.61
CA LEU A 355 -19.33 8.04 21.96
C LEU A 355 -20.47 8.89 22.55
N HIS A 356 -21.07 9.78 21.76
CA HIS A 356 -22.21 10.58 22.23
C HIS A 356 -23.42 9.71 22.60
N ILE A 357 -23.77 8.73 21.77
CA ILE A 357 -24.89 7.83 22.06
C ILE A 357 -24.56 6.92 23.26
N SER A 358 -23.32 6.43 23.34
CA SER A 358 -22.86 5.63 24.48
C SER A 358 -22.97 6.41 25.79
N ASN A 359 -22.66 7.71 25.79
CA ASN A 359 -22.86 8.57 26.96
C ASN A 359 -24.33 8.71 27.34
N SER A 360 -25.22 8.85 26.36
CA SER A 360 -26.67 8.88 26.58
C SER A 360 -27.18 7.56 27.18
N VAL A 361 -26.70 6.41 26.69
CA VAL A 361 -27.00 5.09 27.25
C VAL A 361 -26.45 4.92 28.66
N ALA A 362 -25.23 5.38 28.93
CA ALA A 362 -24.64 5.34 30.26
C ALA A 362 -25.42 6.20 31.27
N ALA A 363 -25.94 7.36 30.84
CA ALA A 363 -26.84 8.18 31.64
C ALA A 363 -28.19 7.51 31.89
N MET A 364 -28.76 6.90 30.85
CA MET A 364 -30.00 6.15 30.94
C MET A 364 -29.88 4.99 31.94
N GLY A 365 -28.74 4.29 31.97
CA GLY A 365 -28.47 3.22 32.93
C GLY A 365 -28.45 3.66 34.39
N ARG A 366 -28.32 4.97 34.68
CA ARG A 366 -28.43 5.53 36.04
C ARG A 366 -29.86 5.87 36.42
N VAL A 367 -30.78 6.01 35.45
CA VAL A 367 -32.19 6.30 35.69
C VAL A 367 -32.90 5.06 36.23
N ASN A 368 -33.26 5.09 37.51
CA ASN A 368 -33.97 4.00 38.18
C ASN A 368 -35.11 4.51 39.07
N ASP A 369 -36.00 3.61 39.48
CA ASP A 369 -37.24 3.94 40.18
C ASP A 369 -37.04 4.56 41.57
N ALA A 370 -35.88 4.34 42.20
CA ALA A 370 -35.55 4.87 43.51
C ALA A 370 -35.09 6.34 43.49
N LEU A 371 -34.79 6.90 42.31
CA LEU A 371 -34.32 8.28 42.21
C LEU A 371 -35.35 9.28 42.72
N SER A 372 -34.87 10.28 43.47
CA SER A 372 -35.65 11.47 43.76
C SER A 372 -35.97 12.23 42.47
N LEU A 373 -37.06 13.01 42.45
CA LEU A 373 -37.47 13.73 41.23
C LEU A 373 -36.39 14.72 40.73
N ARG A 374 -35.60 15.29 41.65
CA ARG A 374 -34.44 16.14 41.33
C ARG A 374 -33.38 15.34 40.57
N VAL A 375 -32.92 14.23 41.16
CA VAL A 375 -31.88 13.38 40.57
C VAL A 375 -32.36 12.78 39.25
N PHE A 376 -33.64 12.40 39.15
CA PHE A 376 -34.25 11.98 37.88
C PHE A 376 -34.18 13.08 36.81
N GLY A 377 -34.58 14.32 37.12
CA GLY A 377 -34.51 15.43 36.17
C GLY A 377 -33.08 15.70 35.69
N THR A 378 -32.12 15.64 36.61
CA THR A 378 -30.69 15.78 36.31
C THR A 378 -30.15 14.65 35.45
N GLU A 379 -30.43 13.40 35.79
CA GLU A 379 -29.97 12.24 35.00
C GLU A 379 -30.67 12.16 33.65
N PHE A 380 -31.94 12.57 33.53
CA PHE A 380 -32.62 12.65 32.24
C PHE A 380 -32.04 13.75 31.36
N GLU A 381 -31.63 14.89 31.92
CA GLU A 381 -30.87 15.91 31.18
C GLU A 381 -29.54 15.34 30.65
N GLU A 382 -28.84 14.51 31.43
CA GLU A 382 -27.63 13.79 30.99
C GLU A 382 -27.91 12.81 29.84
N VAL A 383 -29.10 12.20 29.78
CA VAL A 383 -29.53 11.38 28.65
C VAL A 383 -29.72 12.24 27.39
N VAL A 384 -30.29 13.44 27.52
CA VAL A 384 -30.65 14.32 26.40
C VAL A 384 -29.44 15.06 25.81
N LEU A 385 -28.54 15.59 26.65
CA LEU A 385 -27.49 16.52 26.23
C LEU A 385 -26.61 16.04 25.06
N PRO A 386 -26.15 14.77 24.99
CA PRO A 386 -25.35 14.29 23.85
C PRO A 386 -26.07 14.40 22.50
N TRP A 387 -27.41 14.37 22.49
CA TRP A 387 -28.21 14.45 21.26
C TRP A 387 -28.11 15.79 20.55
N LYS A 388 -27.74 16.87 21.24
CA LYS A 388 -27.46 18.16 20.60
C LYS A 388 -26.26 18.10 19.65
N ALA A 389 -25.20 17.40 20.06
CA ALA A 389 -24.02 17.20 19.22
C ALA A 389 -24.32 16.21 18.08
N ILE A 390 -25.06 15.13 18.37
CA ILE A 390 -25.51 14.15 17.36
C ILE A 390 -26.34 14.81 16.26
N GLU A 391 -27.28 15.70 16.61
CA GLU A 391 -28.08 16.47 15.64
C GLU A 391 -27.18 17.27 14.70
N THR A 392 -26.23 18.01 15.27
CA THR A 392 -25.32 18.89 14.53
C THR A 392 -24.38 18.08 13.61
N ASP A 393 -23.76 17.02 14.14
CA ASP A 393 -22.79 16.22 13.40
C ASP A 393 -23.46 15.39 12.30
N SER A 394 -24.66 14.86 12.56
CA SER A 394 -25.45 14.12 11.56
C SER A 394 -25.94 15.04 10.43
N ASP A 395 -26.35 16.27 10.74
CA ASP A 395 -26.77 17.24 9.71
C ASP A 395 -25.62 17.61 8.78
N LYS A 396 -24.45 17.94 9.34
CA LYS A 396 -23.23 18.22 8.56
C LYS A 396 -22.81 17.02 7.70
N LEU A 397 -22.90 15.81 8.25
CA LEU A 397 -22.59 14.58 7.51
C LEU A 397 -23.50 14.44 6.28
N ILE A 398 -24.82 14.55 6.47
CA ILE A 398 -25.80 14.45 5.38
C ILE A 398 -25.56 15.52 4.31
N GLN A 399 -25.25 16.75 4.74
CA GLN A 399 -24.94 17.85 3.83
C GLN A 399 -23.70 17.56 2.98
N VAL A 400 -22.60 17.10 3.57
CA VAL A 400 -21.37 16.76 2.84
C VAL A 400 -21.60 15.67 1.80
N PHE A 401 -22.39 14.64 2.12
CA PHE A 401 -22.74 13.60 1.15
C PHE A 401 -23.60 14.13 0.01
N LYS A 402 -24.59 14.98 0.32
CA LYS A 402 -25.45 15.60 -0.70
C LYS A 402 -24.64 16.50 -1.64
N GLU A 403 -23.75 17.33 -1.09
CA GLU A 403 -22.86 18.20 -1.87
C GLU A 403 -21.94 17.37 -2.77
N ALA A 404 -21.34 16.31 -2.23
CA ALA A 404 -20.50 15.39 -3.00
C ALA A 404 -21.27 14.70 -4.15
N ASP A 405 -22.53 14.31 -3.91
CA ASP A 405 -23.40 13.74 -4.94
C ASP A 405 -23.70 14.75 -6.05
N GLU A 406 -24.05 15.98 -5.70
CA GLU A 406 -24.37 17.03 -6.66
C GLU A 406 -23.16 17.51 -7.47
N GLU A 407 -21.97 17.50 -6.85
CA GLU A 407 -20.68 17.88 -7.46
C GLU A 407 -20.10 16.79 -8.35
N TYR A 408 -20.22 15.52 -7.96
CA TYR A 408 -19.85 14.41 -8.84
C TYR A 408 -20.58 14.48 -10.19
N GLU A 409 -21.79 15.04 -10.20
CA GLU A 409 -22.60 15.26 -11.41
C GLU A 409 -22.34 16.60 -12.14
N ARG A 410 -21.60 17.56 -11.55
CA ARG A 410 -21.40 18.93 -12.06
C ARG A 410 -20.01 19.50 -11.67
N ASN A 411 -19.03 19.60 -12.59
CA ASN A 411 -17.71 20.22 -12.33
C ASN A 411 -17.49 21.57 -13.07
N TYR A 412 -16.81 22.67 -12.63
CA TYR A 412 -16.42 23.31 -11.34
C TYR A 412 -15.73 24.71 -11.55
N SER A 413 -15.71 25.67 -10.57
CA SER A 413 -14.72 26.79 -10.26
C SER A 413 -15.35 28.06 -9.59
N PHE A 414 -14.69 29.05 -8.92
CA PHE A 414 -13.69 29.19 -7.80
C PHE A 414 -13.66 30.68 -7.27
N SER A 415 -13.41 30.99 -5.96
CA SER A 415 -12.89 32.31 -5.41
C SER A 415 -12.66 32.35 -3.86
N THR A 416 -11.84 33.29 -3.34
CA THR A 416 -11.00 33.29 -2.09
C THR A 416 -11.33 34.32 -0.97
N ARG A 417 -10.90 34.06 0.31
CA ARG A 417 -10.31 35.01 1.32
C ARG A 417 -9.98 34.39 2.73
N THR A 418 -9.07 35.02 3.51
CA THR A 418 -8.28 34.51 4.68
C THR A 418 -8.52 35.17 6.06
N SER A 419 -8.20 34.48 7.19
CA SER A 419 -7.74 35.09 8.49
C SER A 419 -7.11 34.09 9.52
N ARG A 420 -6.33 34.61 10.50
CA ARG A 420 -5.38 33.97 11.47
C ARG A 420 -5.88 33.89 12.93
N VAL A 421 -5.23 33.08 13.81
CA VAL A 421 -5.40 33.07 15.30
C VAL A 421 -4.04 32.95 16.05
N ILE A 422 -3.96 33.52 17.27
CA ILE A 422 -2.81 33.65 18.21
C ILE A 422 -3.03 32.77 19.47
N SER A 423 -1.97 32.31 20.15
CA SER A 423 -2.01 31.62 21.46
C SER A 423 -1.14 32.32 22.52
N LEU A 424 -1.41 32.10 23.83
CA LEU A 424 -0.50 32.40 24.94
C LEU A 424 -0.70 31.48 26.19
N SER A 425 0.45 30.97 26.67
CA SER A 425 0.90 30.70 28.05
C SER A 425 0.50 29.42 28.81
N ALA A 426 1.50 28.87 29.54
CA ALA A 426 1.64 27.50 30.01
C ALA A 426 1.49 27.31 31.53
N THR A 427 1.05 26.11 31.94
CA THR A 427 1.44 25.39 33.18
C THR A 427 1.17 23.89 32.99
N VAL A 428 2.10 23.05 33.47
CA VAL A 428 2.19 21.57 33.30
C VAL A 428 1.95 21.08 31.86
N SER A 429 2.99 21.17 31.03
CA SER A 429 2.94 20.66 29.66
C SER A 429 3.25 19.16 29.67
N TYR A 430 2.30 18.33 29.26
CA TYR A 430 2.64 17.03 28.70
C TYR A 430 3.56 17.26 27.50
N PRO A 431 4.64 16.49 27.33
CA PRO A 431 5.51 16.65 26.17
C PRO A 431 4.72 16.34 24.90
N PRO A 432 4.80 17.17 23.85
CA PRO A 432 4.11 16.88 22.59
C PRO A 432 4.64 15.57 22.00
N VAL A 433 3.73 14.76 21.47
CA VAL A 433 4.08 13.56 20.69
C VAL A 433 4.28 13.99 19.24
N ASP A 434 5.38 13.58 18.62
CA ASP A 434 5.66 13.86 17.23
C ASP A 434 4.80 12.97 16.31
N MET A 435 3.62 13.48 15.98
CA MET A 435 2.64 12.80 15.15
C MET A 435 3.12 12.60 13.71
N ALA A 436 3.91 13.54 13.19
CA ALA A 436 4.46 13.44 11.84
C ALA A 436 5.46 12.28 11.77
N THR A 437 6.33 12.15 12.78
CA THR A 437 7.26 11.03 12.88
C THR A 437 6.53 9.69 13.02
N LEU A 438 5.46 9.60 13.83
CA LEU A 438 4.65 8.37 13.93
C LEU A 438 4.02 7.96 12.59
N ALA A 439 3.44 8.90 11.84
CA ALA A 439 2.86 8.64 10.53
C ALA A 439 3.94 8.21 9.52
N ALA A 440 5.03 8.98 9.44
CA ALA A 440 6.10 8.75 8.49
C ALA A 440 6.78 7.40 8.71
N THR A 441 7.04 7.01 9.96
CA THR A 441 7.66 5.71 10.27
C THR A 441 6.76 4.53 9.93
N VAL A 442 5.44 4.63 10.10
CA VAL A 442 4.49 3.59 9.65
C VAL A 442 4.51 3.46 8.13
N GLU A 443 4.47 4.57 7.40
CA GLU A 443 4.50 4.53 5.92
C GLU A 443 5.84 4.00 5.39
N GLN A 444 6.97 4.46 5.93
CA GLN A 444 8.29 3.94 5.57
C GLN A 444 8.40 2.43 5.83
N MET A 445 7.86 1.95 6.95
CA MET A 445 7.85 0.52 7.25
C MET A 445 6.96 -0.27 6.27
N ARG A 446 5.82 0.28 5.83
CA ARG A 446 4.95 -0.33 4.80
C ARG A 446 5.63 -0.40 3.44
N GLU A 447 6.39 0.63 3.08
CA GLU A 447 7.19 0.64 1.85
C GLU A 447 8.30 -0.42 1.92
N ALA A 448 9.07 -0.46 3.01
CA ALA A 448 10.10 -1.47 3.24
C ALA A 448 9.52 -2.89 3.22
N ARG A 449 8.34 -3.11 3.82
CA ARG A 449 7.61 -4.38 3.75
C ARG A 449 7.26 -4.75 2.30
N THR A 450 6.75 -3.81 1.52
CA THR A 450 6.39 -4.04 0.11
C THR A 450 7.64 -4.45 -0.68
N GLN A 451 8.75 -3.74 -0.50
CA GLN A 451 10.03 -4.08 -1.13
C GLN A 451 10.51 -5.47 -0.72
N ALA A 452 10.43 -5.81 0.57
CA ALA A 452 10.78 -7.14 1.06
C ALA A 452 9.87 -8.24 0.49
N GLU A 453 8.58 -7.96 0.29
CA GLU A 453 7.61 -8.92 -0.28
C GLU A 453 7.87 -9.20 -1.76
N VAL A 454 8.21 -8.15 -2.54
CA VAL A 454 8.67 -8.27 -3.93
C VAL A 454 9.88 -9.20 -4.01
N LEU A 455 10.89 -8.96 -3.16
CA LEU A 455 12.12 -9.75 -3.16
C LEU A 455 11.89 -11.17 -2.65
N LYS A 456 11.10 -11.35 -1.59
CA LYS A 456 10.71 -12.67 -1.08
C LYS A 456 9.99 -13.49 -2.14
N THR A 457 9.11 -12.87 -2.92
CA THR A 457 8.36 -13.56 -4.00
C THR A 457 9.29 -14.02 -5.11
N LYS A 458 10.31 -13.22 -5.44
CA LYS A 458 11.28 -13.56 -6.49
C LYS A 458 12.32 -14.59 -6.05
N LEU A 459 12.83 -14.46 -4.83
CA LEU A 459 13.98 -15.22 -4.35
C LEU A 459 13.59 -16.47 -3.53
N GLY A 460 12.35 -16.53 -3.01
CA GLY A 460 11.94 -17.57 -2.08
C GLY A 460 12.75 -17.59 -0.76
N TYR A 461 13.45 -16.49 -0.44
CA TYR A 461 14.43 -16.43 0.63
C TYR A 461 13.80 -15.96 1.96
N LEU A 462 13.99 -16.75 3.02
CA LEU A 462 13.55 -16.51 4.40
C LEU A 462 12.07 -16.05 4.55
N PRO A 463 11.09 -16.83 4.05
CA PRO A 463 9.67 -16.47 4.13
C PRO A 463 9.17 -16.26 5.58
N ASP A 464 9.65 -17.05 6.53
CA ASP A 464 9.22 -16.93 7.94
C ASP A 464 9.70 -15.63 8.59
N LEU A 465 10.89 -15.15 8.20
CA LEU A 465 11.42 -13.87 8.65
C LEU A 465 10.57 -12.72 8.12
N PHE A 466 10.18 -12.79 6.84
CA PHE A 466 9.25 -11.83 6.26
C PHE A 466 7.91 -11.82 7.01
N ASP A 467 7.32 -12.98 7.27
CA ASP A 467 6.03 -13.08 7.96
C ASP A 467 6.06 -12.50 9.38
N ARG A 468 7.19 -12.64 10.09
CA ARG A 468 7.40 -11.98 11.39
C ARG A 468 7.35 -10.45 11.27
N PHE A 469 8.06 -9.88 10.31
CA PHE A 469 8.08 -8.42 10.13
C PHE A 469 6.76 -7.89 9.58
N LYS A 470 6.08 -8.65 8.70
CA LYS A 470 4.71 -8.35 8.25
C LYS A 470 3.74 -8.19 9.43
N ARG A 471 3.79 -9.10 10.41
CA ARG A 471 2.99 -8.97 11.65
C ARG A 471 3.34 -7.73 12.46
N THR A 472 4.61 -7.34 12.48
CA THR A 472 5.09 -6.14 13.20
C THR A 472 4.56 -4.86 12.54
N VAL A 473 4.55 -4.78 11.21
CA VAL A 473 3.96 -3.65 10.46
C VAL A 473 2.48 -3.49 10.81
N SER A 474 1.71 -4.59 10.77
CA SER A 474 0.29 -4.55 11.13
C SER A 474 0.09 -4.16 12.61
N GLY A 475 0.98 -4.61 13.50
CA GLY A 475 0.97 -4.20 14.91
C GLY A 475 1.21 -2.69 15.11
N MET A 476 2.07 -2.06 14.31
CA MET A 476 2.28 -0.60 14.35
C MET A 476 1.04 0.16 13.86
N GLY A 477 0.39 -0.31 12.79
CA GLY A 477 -0.90 0.25 12.35
C GLY A 477 -1.98 0.15 13.44
N GLN A 478 -2.02 -0.96 14.18
CA GLN A 478 -2.91 -1.11 15.33
C GLN A 478 -2.57 -0.17 16.48
N CYS A 479 -1.28 0.10 16.74
CA CYS A 479 -0.86 1.05 17.78
C CYS A 479 -1.36 2.47 17.49
N GLN A 480 -1.27 2.90 16.23
CA GLN A 480 -1.74 4.21 15.79
C GLN A 480 -3.25 4.33 16.01
N ASN A 481 -4.03 3.35 15.54
CA ASN A 481 -5.48 3.31 15.74
C ASN A 481 -5.85 3.29 17.23
N GLN A 482 -5.16 2.48 18.05
CA GLN A 482 -5.43 2.40 19.49
C GLN A 482 -5.11 3.71 20.21
N LEU A 483 -4.03 4.42 19.84
CA LEU A 483 -3.67 5.70 20.43
C LEU A 483 -4.72 6.76 20.11
N GLN A 484 -5.08 6.87 18.83
CA GLN A 484 -6.15 7.75 18.39
C GLN A 484 -7.45 7.42 19.12
N ASP A 485 -7.72 6.12 19.26
CA ASP A 485 -8.94 5.67 19.87
C ASP A 485 -9.03 6.06 21.35
N SER A 486 -7.95 5.82 22.08
CA SER A 486 -7.86 6.11 23.51
C SER A 486 -7.85 7.61 23.76
N ALA A 487 -7.28 8.41 22.85
CA ALA A 487 -7.31 9.86 22.90
C ALA A 487 -8.72 10.42 22.71
N GLN A 488 -9.46 9.97 21.69
CA GLN A 488 -10.82 10.46 21.45
C GLN A 488 -11.78 10.07 22.60
N THR A 489 -11.68 8.84 23.09
CA THR A 489 -12.47 8.40 24.25
C THR A 489 -12.05 9.16 25.51
N GLY A 490 -10.76 9.34 25.75
CA GLY A 490 -10.24 10.08 26.91
C GLY A 490 -10.70 11.53 26.97
N VAL A 491 -10.66 12.26 25.84
CA VAL A 491 -11.18 13.64 25.75
C VAL A 491 -12.65 13.67 26.12
N ASN A 492 -13.44 12.75 25.57
CA ASN A 492 -14.88 12.70 25.79
C ASN A 492 -15.23 12.40 27.25
N ASP A 493 -14.61 11.39 27.85
CA ASP A 493 -14.83 11.00 29.25
C ASP A 493 -14.46 12.13 30.22
N LEU A 494 -13.33 12.82 29.97
CA LEU A 494 -12.87 13.93 30.81
C LEU A 494 -13.77 15.16 30.70
N GLN A 495 -14.16 15.54 29.48
CA GLN A 495 -15.07 16.68 29.27
C GLN A 495 -16.43 16.43 29.93
N ASN A 496 -16.96 15.22 29.79
CA ASN A 496 -18.24 14.85 30.41
C ASN A 496 -18.13 14.90 31.94
N SER A 497 -17.08 14.30 32.51
CA SER A 497 -16.86 14.24 33.95
C SER A 497 -16.64 15.63 34.56
N LEU A 498 -15.83 16.48 33.93
CA LEU A 498 -15.61 17.87 34.37
C LEU A 498 -16.90 18.69 34.39
N ARG A 499 -17.74 18.54 33.35
CA ARG A 499 -19.03 19.25 33.26
C ARG A 499 -19.97 18.80 34.38
N ARG A 500 -20.12 17.49 34.60
CA ARG A 500 -20.98 16.94 35.66
C ARG A 500 -20.49 17.36 37.04
N LEU A 501 -19.18 17.30 37.28
CA LEU A 501 -18.56 17.70 38.54
C LEU A 501 -18.78 19.19 38.83
N ALA A 502 -18.56 20.06 37.83
CA ALA A 502 -18.77 21.51 37.97
C ALA A 502 -20.24 21.87 38.26
N ARG A 503 -21.19 21.13 37.69
CA ARG A 503 -22.62 21.29 38.04
C ARG A 503 -22.87 20.89 39.48
N ASN A 504 -22.46 19.69 39.89
CA ASN A 504 -22.75 19.19 41.24
C ASN A 504 -22.13 20.06 42.32
N GLU A 505 -20.94 20.61 42.11
CA GLU A 505 -20.34 21.56 43.05
C GLU A 505 -21.08 22.89 43.11
N LYS A 506 -21.58 23.39 41.97
CA LYS A 506 -22.41 24.60 41.94
C LYS A 506 -23.73 24.40 42.68
N ASP A 507 -24.34 23.22 42.55
CA ASP A 507 -25.59 22.88 43.23
C ASP A 507 -25.36 22.67 44.72
N ARG A 508 -24.27 21.98 45.09
CA ARG A 508 -23.82 21.76 46.47
C ARG A 508 -23.65 23.06 47.26
N LEU A 509 -23.15 24.12 46.61
CA LEU A 509 -22.94 25.45 47.21
C LEU A 509 -24.25 26.19 47.53
N LYS A 510 -25.35 25.85 46.88
CA LYS A 510 -26.64 26.53 47.01
C LYS A 510 -27.63 25.75 47.88
N GLU A 511 -27.38 24.47 48.08
CA GLU A 511 -28.27 23.58 48.81
C GLU A 511 -28.08 23.70 50.32
N THR A 512 -29.18 23.62 51.06
CA THR A 512 -29.21 23.67 52.53
C THR A 512 -29.86 22.45 53.16
N ASP A 513 -30.60 21.64 52.38
CA ASP A 513 -31.17 20.38 52.83
C ASP A 513 -30.08 19.31 53.02
N PRO A 514 -29.88 18.77 54.24
CA PRO A 514 -28.87 17.76 54.52
C PRO A 514 -28.99 16.48 53.68
N GLU A 515 -30.21 16.03 53.37
CA GLU A 515 -30.43 14.81 52.58
C GLU A 515 -30.00 15.02 51.13
N VAL A 516 -30.34 16.17 50.55
CA VAL A 516 -29.97 16.54 49.17
C VAL A 516 -28.46 16.80 49.06
N ILE A 517 -27.85 17.35 50.11
CA ILE A 517 -26.40 17.52 50.23
C ILE A 517 -25.68 16.17 50.15
N GLU A 518 -26.14 15.16 50.90
CA GLU A 518 -25.55 13.82 50.90
C GLU A 518 -25.66 13.16 49.52
N GLU A 519 -26.83 13.28 48.86
CA GLU A 519 -27.03 12.82 47.48
C GLU A 519 -26.01 13.44 46.50
N ILE A 520 -25.81 14.78 46.57
CA ILE A 520 -24.87 15.48 45.69
C ILE A 520 -23.41 15.05 45.97
N ASP A 521 -23.04 14.89 47.24
CA ASP A 521 -21.68 14.48 47.61
C ASP A 521 -21.37 13.03 47.19
N ASP A 522 -22.36 12.13 47.21
CA ASP A 522 -22.21 10.78 46.68
C ASP A 522 -22.11 10.74 45.15
N GLU A 523 -22.91 11.53 44.43
CA GLU A 523 -22.76 11.67 42.97
C GLU A 523 -21.36 12.19 42.59
N ARG A 524 -20.79 13.12 43.36
CA ARG A 524 -19.42 13.63 43.13
C ARG A 524 -18.38 12.52 43.27
N LYS A 525 -18.48 11.68 44.31
CA LYS A 525 -17.57 10.53 44.50
C LYS A 525 -17.67 9.55 43.34
N ASP A 526 -18.88 9.27 42.87
CA ASP A 526 -19.09 8.33 41.76
C ASP A 526 -18.55 8.85 40.43
N ILE A 527 -18.64 10.17 40.18
CA ILE A 527 -18.00 10.81 39.02
C ILE A 527 -16.47 10.59 39.07
N LEU A 528 -15.84 10.82 40.22
CA LEU A 528 -14.39 10.68 40.40
C LEU A 528 -13.92 9.22 40.24
N ARG A 529 -14.63 8.25 40.81
CA ARG A 529 -14.33 6.81 40.64
C ARG A 529 -14.46 6.37 39.18
N SER A 530 -15.52 6.83 38.51
CA SER A 530 -15.79 6.48 37.11
C SER A 530 -14.69 7.00 36.18
N ILE A 531 -14.29 8.27 36.30
CA ILE A 531 -13.25 8.83 35.46
C ILE A 531 -11.87 8.21 35.74
N SER A 532 -11.56 7.92 37.01
CA SER A 532 -10.32 7.23 37.39
C SER A 532 -10.24 5.83 36.76
N SER A 533 -11.34 5.07 36.82
CA SER A 533 -11.45 3.76 36.17
C SER A 533 -11.33 3.84 34.64
N ALA A 534 -11.98 4.82 34.02
CA ALA A 534 -11.92 5.05 32.59
C ALA A 534 -10.49 5.39 32.12
N MET A 535 -9.79 6.30 32.80
CA MET A 535 -8.42 6.67 32.45
C MET A 535 -7.43 5.52 32.70
N THR A 536 -7.64 4.71 33.73
CA THR A 536 -6.86 3.48 33.97
C THR A 536 -6.99 2.48 32.82
N ARG A 537 -8.22 2.31 32.30
CA ARG A 537 -8.48 1.48 31.12
C ARG A 537 -7.75 2.02 29.88
N GLN A 538 -7.84 3.32 29.61
CA GLN A 538 -7.17 3.92 28.45
C GLN A 538 -5.64 3.79 28.54
N ALA A 539 -5.05 4.07 29.72
CA ALA A 539 -3.62 3.88 29.95
C ALA A 539 -3.16 2.44 29.69
N THR A 540 -3.98 1.47 30.09
CA THR A 540 -3.71 0.04 29.86
C THR A 540 -3.78 -0.33 28.38
N LEU A 541 -4.74 0.20 27.63
CA LEU A 541 -4.88 -0.07 26.19
C LEU A 541 -3.69 0.47 25.39
N VAL A 542 -3.30 1.72 25.61
CA VAL A 542 -2.16 2.36 24.93
C VAL A 542 -0.84 1.65 25.28
N ARG A 543 -0.65 1.26 26.54
CA ARG A 543 0.52 0.48 26.98
C ARG A 543 0.58 -0.90 26.31
N ASN A 544 -0.53 -1.62 26.26
CA ASN A 544 -0.59 -2.95 25.66
C ASN A 544 -0.32 -2.92 24.15
N ALA A 545 -0.79 -1.88 23.46
CA ALA A 545 -0.48 -1.66 22.05
C ALA A 545 1.05 -1.57 21.83
N LEU A 546 1.74 -0.69 22.57
CA LEU A 546 3.20 -0.57 22.49
C LEU A 546 3.92 -1.89 22.77
N ARG A 547 3.47 -2.66 23.77
CA ARG A 547 4.08 -3.95 24.12
C ARG A 547 4.06 -4.95 22.97
N ASN A 548 3.03 -4.93 22.13
CA ASN A 548 2.90 -5.85 20.99
C ASN A 548 3.95 -5.61 19.89
N ILE A 549 4.58 -4.43 19.85
CA ILE A 549 5.60 -4.05 18.86
C ILE A 549 7.01 -3.85 19.45
N ASP A 550 7.20 -4.06 20.76
CA ASP A 550 8.49 -3.82 21.44
C ASP A 550 9.50 -4.98 21.31
N ALA A 551 9.10 -6.08 20.67
CA ALA A 551 9.95 -7.25 20.46
C ALA A 551 11.07 -6.96 19.46
N ARG A 552 12.30 -6.77 19.97
CA ARG A 552 13.48 -6.44 19.17
C ARG A 552 13.94 -7.59 18.28
N PHE A 553 14.49 -7.25 17.11
CA PHE A 553 15.23 -8.17 16.26
C PHE A 553 16.73 -7.85 16.34
N ASP A 554 17.57 -8.86 16.61
CA ASP A 554 19.02 -8.68 16.60
C ASP A 554 19.54 -8.73 15.16
N MET A 555 19.76 -7.55 14.57
CA MET A 555 20.25 -7.39 13.20
C MET A 555 21.62 -8.06 12.98
N ARG A 556 22.39 -8.32 14.03
CA ARG A 556 23.68 -9.04 13.94
C ARG A 556 23.52 -10.44 13.36
N LEU A 557 22.35 -11.08 13.56
CA LEU A 557 22.05 -12.40 13.02
C LEU A 557 22.02 -12.42 11.49
N THR A 558 21.68 -11.30 10.85
CA THR A 558 21.60 -11.20 9.39
C THR A 558 22.73 -10.39 8.77
N GLN A 559 23.45 -9.60 9.56
CA GLN A 559 24.57 -8.79 9.09
C GLN A 559 25.72 -9.63 8.49
N ALA A 560 26.01 -10.79 9.07
CA ALA A 560 27.04 -11.70 8.55
C ALA A 560 26.68 -12.20 7.14
N TYR A 561 25.43 -12.63 6.93
CA TYR A 561 24.95 -13.06 5.61
C TYR A 561 25.03 -11.95 4.56
N ILE A 562 24.73 -10.69 4.93
CA ILE A 562 24.90 -9.54 4.03
C ILE A 562 26.37 -9.45 3.57
N ALA A 563 27.31 -9.53 4.51
CA ALA A 563 28.73 -9.43 4.19
C ALA A 563 29.21 -10.60 3.32
N ASP A 564 28.71 -11.81 3.56
CA ASP A 564 29.06 -12.98 2.76
C ASP A 564 28.52 -12.87 1.32
N PHE A 565 27.25 -12.50 1.13
CA PHE A 565 26.70 -12.28 -0.22
C PHE A 565 27.41 -11.15 -0.98
N GLN A 566 27.82 -10.09 -0.29
CA GLN A 566 28.62 -9.03 -0.91
C GLN A 566 30.01 -9.51 -1.32
N ARG A 567 30.63 -10.41 -0.53
CA ARG A 567 31.91 -11.03 -0.87
C ARG A 567 31.77 -11.96 -2.07
N ASP A 568 30.72 -12.79 -2.09
CA ASP A 568 30.44 -13.70 -3.20
C ASP A 568 30.23 -12.93 -4.51
N ALA A 569 29.52 -11.79 -4.47
CA ALA A 569 29.35 -10.92 -5.63
C ALA A 569 30.69 -10.34 -6.14
N LEU A 570 31.57 -9.90 -5.23
CA LEU A 570 32.91 -9.39 -5.60
C LEU A 570 33.79 -10.48 -6.23
N VAL A 571 33.71 -11.71 -5.73
CA VAL A 571 34.44 -12.85 -6.30
C VAL A 571 33.92 -13.17 -7.69
N ALA A 572 32.60 -13.21 -7.89
CA ALA A 572 31.98 -13.42 -9.20
C ALA A 572 32.30 -12.30 -10.20
N ASP A 573 32.33 -11.03 -9.77
CA ASP A 573 32.76 -9.91 -10.62
C ASP A 573 34.21 -10.06 -11.12
N ALA A 574 35.11 -10.54 -10.24
CA ALA A 574 36.49 -10.81 -10.61
C ALA A 574 36.61 -11.97 -11.61
N GLU A 575 35.80 -13.01 -11.46
CA GLU A 575 35.73 -14.13 -12.40
C GLU A 575 35.18 -13.67 -13.76
N ILE A 576 34.11 -12.87 -13.78
CA ILE A 576 33.57 -12.28 -15.01
C ILE A 576 34.63 -11.48 -15.76
N ALA A 577 35.45 -10.69 -15.06
CA ALA A 577 36.53 -9.94 -15.70
C ALA A 577 37.57 -10.85 -16.38
N GLN A 578 37.89 -12.00 -15.78
CA GLN A 578 38.78 -12.99 -16.41
C GLN A 578 38.11 -13.66 -17.62
N LEU A 579 36.84 -14.03 -17.50
CA LEU A 579 36.07 -14.63 -18.59
C LEU A 579 35.87 -13.66 -19.75
N ASP A 580 35.64 -12.37 -19.49
CA ASP A 580 35.53 -11.34 -20.53
C ASP A 580 36.86 -11.15 -21.28
N SER A 581 38.00 -11.22 -20.59
CA SER A 581 39.32 -11.21 -21.23
C SER A 581 39.51 -12.42 -22.15
N LYS A 582 39.17 -13.62 -21.66
CA LYS A 582 39.22 -14.86 -22.43
C LYS A 582 38.27 -14.83 -23.63
N LEU A 583 37.08 -14.27 -23.45
CA LEU A 583 36.09 -14.08 -24.52
C LEU A 583 36.63 -13.14 -25.61
N ALA A 584 37.27 -12.04 -25.22
CA ALA A 584 37.88 -11.09 -26.15
C ALA A 584 39.01 -11.72 -26.97
N GLU A 585 39.88 -12.52 -26.33
CA GLU A 585 40.94 -13.28 -27.00
C GLU A 585 40.36 -14.27 -28.02
N LEU A 586 39.43 -15.13 -27.60
CA LEU A 586 38.78 -16.11 -28.48
C LEU A 586 38.04 -15.44 -29.65
N ALA A 587 37.38 -14.31 -29.40
CA ALA A 587 36.69 -13.54 -30.43
C ALA A 587 37.67 -12.90 -31.43
N ALA A 588 38.82 -12.39 -30.97
CA ALA A 588 39.87 -11.86 -31.83
C ALA A 588 40.47 -12.96 -32.71
N ASP A 589 40.80 -14.11 -32.12
CA ASP A 589 41.33 -15.28 -32.82
C ASP A 589 40.37 -15.76 -33.91
N ARG A 590 39.09 -15.90 -33.57
CA ARG A 590 38.05 -16.31 -34.53
C ARG A 590 37.88 -15.29 -35.65
N LYS A 591 37.94 -13.99 -35.34
CA LYS A 591 37.82 -12.93 -36.35
C LYS A 591 38.91 -13.01 -37.40
N VAL A 592 40.16 -13.21 -36.99
CA VAL A 592 41.29 -13.36 -37.93
C VAL A 592 41.03 -14.53 -38.90
N ILE A 593 40.53 -15.66 -38.40
CA ILE A 593 40.19 -16.82 -39.24
C ILE A 593 39.04 -16.50 -40.19
N ILE A 594 37.97 -15.85 -39.73
CA ILE A 594 36.82 -15.45 -40.55
C ILE A 594 37.22 -14.47 -41.65
N ASP A 595 38.01 -13.46 -41.32
CA ASP A 595 38.49 -12.47 -42.29
C ASP A 595 39.31 -13.15 -43.39
N GLY A 596 40.15 -14.12 -43.03
CA GLY A 596 40.90 -14.96 -43.98
C GLY A 596 40.00 -15.84 -44.86
N VAL A 597 39.00 -16.51 -44.27
CA VAL A 597 38.00 -17.32 -45.00
C VAL A 597 37.24 -16.46 -46.02
N ASN A 598 36.75 -15.29 -45.61
CA ASN A 598 36.01 -14.36 -46.48
C ASN A 598 36.86 -13.85 -47.66
N LEU A 599 38.15 -13.62 -47.43
CA LEU A 599 39.07 -13.14 -48.47
C LEU A 599 39.36 -14.23 -49.50
N LEU A 600 39.65 -15.44 -49.03
CA LEU A 600 39.88 -16.61 -49.89
C LEU A 600 38.65 -16.92 -50.75
N GLU A 601 37.46 -16.82 -50.17
CA GLU A 601 36.21 -17.01 -50.89
C GLU A 601 36.00 -15.97 -51.99
N LYS A 602 36.20 -14.67 -51.70
CA LYS A 602 36.09 -13.58 -52.69
C LYS A 602 37.06 -13.72 -53.86
N SER A 603 38.24 -14.31 -53.60
CA SER A 603 39.31 -14.46 -54.59
C SER A 603 39.27 -15.77 -55.36
N GLY A 604 38.21 -16.56 -55.22
CA GLY A 604 37.99 -17.71 -56.07
C GLY A 604 38.76 -18.95 -55.64
N ILE A 605 38.80 -19.25 -54.33
CA ILE A 605 39.46 -20.44 -53.75
C ILE A 605 39.06 -21.75 -54.45
N GLU A 606 37.91 -21.81 -55.12
CA GLU A 606 37.44 -22.96 -55.90
C GLU A 606 38.37 -23.38 -57.06
N ASN A 607 39.31 -22.50 -57.45
CA ASN A 607 40.33 -22.83 -58.44
C ASN A 607 41.47 -23.69 -57.84
N LEU A 608 41.51 -23.82 -56.51
CA LEU A 608 42.42 -24.67 -55.75
C LEU A 608 41.59 -25.84 -55.17
N GLY A 609 41.98 -27.08 -55.48
CA GLY A 609 41.29 -28.27 -54.94
C GLY A 609 41.28 -28.36 -53.41
N LYS A 610 40.38 -29.16 -52.83
CA LYS A 610 40.10 -29.24 -51.38
C LYS A 610 41.26 -29.75 -50.52
N ASP A 611 42.17 -30.51 -51.13
CA ASP A 611 43.40 -31.00 -50.51
C ASP A 611 44.60 -30.09 -50.79
N VAL A 612 44.38 -28.97 -51.48
CA VAL A 612 45.43 -28.02 -51.79
C VAL A 612 45.80 -27.28 -50.52
N GLU A 613 47.06 -27.47 -50.17
CA GLU A 613 47.71 -26.72 -49.12
C GLU A 613 47.73 -25.24 -49.47
N LEU A 614 47.22 -24.42 -48.54
CA LEU A 614 47.22 -22.97 -48.64
C LEU A 614 48.66 -22.44 -48.45
N THR A 615 49.43 -22.45 -49.54
CA THR A 615 50.77 -21.88 -49.60
C THR A 615 50.74 -20.47 -50.19
N ILE A 616 51.76 -19.66 -49.90
CA ILE A 616 51.88 -18.30 -50.45
C ILE A 616 51.76 -18.31 -51.99
N ALA A 617 52.39 -19.30 -52.66
CA ALA A 617 52.32 -19.43 -54.11
C ALA A 617 50.87 -19.66 -54.59
N LYS A 618 50.14 -20.56 -53.93
CA LYS A 618 48.74 -20.85 -54.26
C LYS A 618 47.79 -19.70 -53.94
N ILE A 619 48.01 -19.00 -52.84
CA ILE A 619 47.23 -17.79 -52.48
C ILE A 619 47.50 -16.66 -53.49
N THR A 620 48.73 -16.53 -54.00
CA THR A 620 49.09 -15.53 -55.03
C THR A 620 48.45 -15.86 -56.38
N GLU A 621 48.32 -17.14 -56.74
CA GLU A 621 47.62 -17.59 -57.95
C GLU A 621 46.13 -17.18 -57.96
N LEU A 622 45.52 -16.90 -56.80
CA LEU A 622 44.14 -16.43 -56.66
C LEU A 622 43.96 -14.93 -56.98
N GLY A 623 45.04 -14.21 -57.32
CA GLY A 623 44.95 -12.78 -57.69
C GLY A 623 44.73 -11.82 -56.52
N LEU A 624 44.97 -12.26 -55.28
CA LEU A 624 44.93 -11.43 -54.08
C LEU A 624 46.01 -10.34 -54.10
N ALA A 625 45.67 -9.13 -53.67
CA ALA A 625 46.64 -8.05 -53.53
C ALA A 625 47.62 -8.34 -52.36
N PRO A 626 48.84 -7.77 -52.36
CA PRO A 626 49.81 -8.02 -51.29
C PRO A 626 49.31 -7.79 -49.84
N PRO A 627 48.46 -6.77 -49.55
CA PRO A 627 47.85 -6.61 -48.22
C PRO A 627 46.87 -7.73 -47.86
N GLU A 628 46.15 -8.24 -48.85
CA GLU A 628 45.16 -9.29 -48.70
C GLU A 628 45.82 -10.66 -48.46
N ILE A 629 46.89 -10.96 -49.19
CA ILE A 629 47.74 -12.15 -48.96
C ILE A 629 48.23 -12.18 -47.50
N LYS A 630 48.63 -11.03 -46.94
CA LYS A 630 49.07 -10.94 -45.53
C LYS A 630 47.96 -11.30 -44.55
N LEU A 631 46.72 -10.90 -44.81
CA LEU A 631 45.56 -11.22 -43.96
C LEU A 631 45.25 -12.72 -43.97
N VAL A 632 45.28 -13.36 -45.15
CA VAL A 632 45.10 -14.81 -45.28
C VAL A 632 46.22 -15.56 -44.58
N MET A 633 47.47 -15.13 -44.76
CA MET A 633 48.62 -15.75 -44.08
C MET A 633 48.55 -15.59 -42.55
N ALA A 634 48.08 -14.44 -42.05
CA ALA A 634 47.84 -14.26 -40.62
C ALA A 634 46.78 -15.23 -40.08
N ALA A 635 45.73 -15.52 -40.86
CA ALA A 635 44.71 -16.51 -40.50
C ALA A 635 45.24 -17.94 -40.50
N ILE A 636 46.10 -18.29 -41.46
CA ILE A 636 46.80 -19.58 -41.51
C ILE A 636 47.75 -19.73 -40.32
N ASP A 637 48.52 -18.68 -40.00
CA ASP A 637 49.43 -18.68 -38.86
C ASP A 637 48.68 -18.79 -37.53
N GLN A 638 47.53 -18.12 -37.41
CA GLN A 638 46.66 -18.24 -36.25
C GLN A 638 46.16 -19.67 -36.09
N LEU A 639 45.71 -20.30 -37.17
CA LEU A 639 45.26 -21.69 -37.17
C LEU A 639 46.37 -22.68 -36.78
N LYS A 640 47.59 -22.45 -37.27
CA LYS A 640 48.77 -23.26 -36.89
C LYS A 640 49.10 -23.17 -35.42
N ARG A 641 48.84 -22.02 -34.77
CA ARG A 641 49.04 -21.83 -33.33
C ARG A 641 47.98 -22.53 -32.49
N THR A 642 46.74 -22.62 -32.98
CA THR A 642 45.63 -23.24 -32.24
C THR A 642 45.55 -24.76 -32.41
N LEU A 643 46.05 -25.30 -33.54
CA LEU A 643 46.10 -26.74 -33.80
C LEU A 643 47.37 -27.40 -33.22
N ILE A 644 47.26 -27.98 -32.03
CA ILE A 644 48.29 -28.90 -31.52
C ILE A 644 48.15 -30.25 -32.25
N GLY A 645 49.01 -30.49 -33.24
CA GLY A 645 49.31 -31.85 -33.73
C GLY A 645 48.79 -32.28 -35.11
N ILE A 646 48.36 -31.36 -36.00
CA ILE A 646 48.08 -31.68 -37.41
C ILE A 646 49.15 -31.01 -38.30
N SER A 647 49.53 -31.66 -39.40
CA SER A 647 50.66 -31.34 -40.29
C SER A 647 50.81 -29.86 -40.65
N GLU A 648 52.03 -29.45 -41.04
CA GLU A 648 52.37 -28.07 -41.49
C GLU A 648 51.44 -27.49 -42.60
N SER A 649 50.67 -28.36 -43.25
CA SER A 649 49.71 -28.07 -44.31
C SER A 649 48.35 -27.61 -43.78
N VAL A 650 47.98 -26.35 -44.05
CA VAL A 650 46.66 -25.79 -43.71
C VAL A 650 45.76 -25.77 -44.94
N ARG A 651 44.52 -26.28 -44.81
CA ARG A 651 43.51 -26.25 -45.87
C ARG A 651 42.36 -25.32 -45.50
N PHE A 652 41.59 -24.90 -46.49
CA PHE A 652 40.41 -24.04 -46.30
C PHE A 652 39.39 -24.66 -45.33
N LEU A 653 39.12 -25.96 -45.43
CA LEU A 653 38.19 -26.65 -44.52
C LEU A 653 38.68 -26.73 -43.09
N ASP A 654 40.00 -26.71 -42.86
CA ASP A 654 40.57 -26.67 -41.52
C ASP A 654 40.30 -25.30 -40.86
N MET A 655 40.33 -24.22 -41.64
CA MET A 655 39.95 -22.87 -41.19
C MET A 655 38.49 -22.78 -40.78
N VAL A 656 37.58 -23.35 -41.56
CA VAL A 656 36.15 -23.37 -41.23
C VAL A 656 35.89 -24.19 -39.96
N ARG A 657 36.45 -25.40 -39.85
CA ARG A 657 36.28 -26.26 -38.66
C ARG A 657 36.83 -25.63 -37.39
N GLU A 658 37.97 -24.95 -37.49
CA GLU A 658 38.55 -24.28 -36.32
C GLU A 658 37.75 -23.05 -35.92
N SER A 659 37.19 -22.30 -36.89
CA SER A 659 36.22 -21.23 -36.61
C SER A 659 34.99 -21.73 -35.86
N ASP A 660 34.46 -22.90 -36.24
CA ASP A 660 33.31 -23.55 -35.57
C ASP A 660 33.67 -24.01 -34.15
N LYS A 661 34.87 -24.56 -33.93
CA LYS A 661 35.33 -24.92 -32.58
C LYS A 661 35.53 -23.69 -31.68
N LEU A 662 36.11 -22.61 -32.22
CA LEU A 662 36.27 -21.36 -31.48
C LEU A 662 34.91 -20.75 -31.12
N LYS A 663 33.92 -20.86 -32.02
CA LYS A 663 32.53 -20.49 -31.72
C LYS A 663 31.99 -21.25 -30.51
N LEU A 664 32.10 -22.58 -30.49
CA LEU A 664 31.63 -23.38 -29.34
C LEU A 664 32.31 -22.98 -28.02
N LYS A 665 33.60 -22.62 -28.06
CA LYS A 665 34.31 -22.11 -26.88
C LYS A 665 33.79 -20.73 -26.45
N ILE A 666 33.57 -19.82 -27.41
CA ILE A 666 32.98 -18.49 -27.19
C ILE A 666 31.61 -18.62 -26.54
N ASP A 667 30.73 -19.45 -27.11
CA ASP A 667 29.38 -19.68 -26.60
C ASP A 667 29.41 -20.27 -25.18
N GLY A 668 30.35 -21.18 -24.91
CA GLY A 668 30.60 -21.74 -23.57
C GLY A 668 31.03 -20.69 -22.54
N VAL A 669 31.99 -19.83 -22.88
CA VAL A 669 32.45 -18.74 -22.00
C VAL A 669 31.34 -17.71 -21.76
N GLN A 670 30.56 -17.37 -22.78
CA GLN A 670 29.40 -16.49 -22.63
C GLN A 670 28.36 -17.08 -21.66
N ALA A 671 28.09 -18.39 -21.75
CA ALA A 671 27.19 -19.07 -20.82
C ALA A 671 27.72 -19.08 -19.37
N GLU A 672 29.03 -19.18 -19.17
CA GLU A 672 29.67 -19.05 -17.86
C GLU A 672 29.52 -17.63 -17.30
N ILE A 673 29.80 -16.60 -18.10
CA ILE A 673 29.62 -15.19 -17.72
C ILE A 673 28.17 -14.93 -17.28
N GLU A 674 27.19 -15.41 -18.05
CA GLU A 674 25.78 -15.20 -17.71
C GLU A 674 25.35 -15.95 -16.44
N ARG A 675 25.97 -17.11 -16.15
CA ARG A 675 25.75 -17.83 -14.88
C ARG A 675 26.28 -17.03 -13.68
N GLU A 676 27.49 -16.49 -13.79
CA GLU A 676 28.06 -15.63 -12.74
C GLU A 676 27.23 -14.36 -12.54
N ARG A 677 26.82 -13.70 -13.63
CA ARG A 677 25.93 -12.53 -13.57
C ARG A 677 24.60 -12.86 -12.90
N ALA A 678 24.05 -14.05 -13.12
CA ALA A 678 22.84 -14.50 -12.42
C ALA A 678 23.07 -14.69 -10.92
N GLY A 679 24.20 -15.27 -10.52
CA GLY A 679 24.61 -15.41 -9.12
C GLY A 679 24.78 -14.07 -8.40
N ILE A 680 25.36 -13.07 -9.09
CA ILE A 680 25.47 -11.70 -8.58
C ILE A 680 24.08 -11.10 -8.35
N ARG A 681 23.17 -11.21 -9.32
CA ARG A 681 21.79 -10.70 -9.20
C ARG A 681 21.05 -11.32 -8.01
N ASP A 682 21.18 -12.63 -7.81
CA ASP A 682 20.58 -13.34 -6.68
C ASP A 682 21.16 -12.86 -5.33
N SER A 683 22.49 -12.75 -5.25
CA SER A 683 23.20 -12.26 -4.05
C SER A 683 22.82 -10.82 -3.70
N GLN A 684 22.81 -9.92 -4.69
CA GLN A 684 22.37 -8.53 -4.52
C GLN A 684 20.89 -8.43 -4.12
N GLY A 685 20.04 -9.31 -4.68
CA GLY A 685 18.64 -9.44 -4.28
C GLY A 685 18.48 -9.81 -2.80
N LYS A 686 19.24 -10.82 -2.33
CA LYS A 686 19.24 -11.25 -0.92
C LYS A 686 19.77 -10.16 0.02
N VAL A 687 20.83 -9.45 -0.37
CA VAL A 687 21.34 -8.27 0.35
C VAL A 687 20.27 -7.19 0.48
N THR A 688 19.58 -6.86 -0.62
CA THR A 688 18.52 -5.84 -0.62
C THR A 688 17.34 -6.27 0.23
N TYR A 689 16.98 -7.56 0.22
CA TYR A 689 15.93 -8.12 1.07
C TYR A 689 16.28 -7.94 2.55
N LEU A 690 17.49 -8.33 2.96
CA LEU A 690 17.93 -8.20 4.35
C LEU A 690 18.03 -6.74 4.79
N LYS A 691 18.43 -5.82 3.90
CA LYS A 691 18.40 -4.37 4.16
C LYS A 691 16.98 -3.83 4.34
N ALA A 692 16.00 -4.33 3.59
CA ALA A 692 14.59 -3.97 3.81
C ALA A 692 14.08 -4.49 5.17
N ILE A 693 14.51 -5.69 5.59
CA ILE A 693 14.26 -6.19 6.96
C ILE A 693 14.87 -5.26 8.02
N HIS A 694 16.11 -4.84 7.82
CA HIS A 694 16.82 -3.90 8.70
C HIS A 694 16.10 -2.55 8.81
N ALA A 695 15.70 -1.97 7.69
CA ALA A 695 14.92 -0.73 7.67
C ALA A 695 13.60 -0.84 8.44
N MET A 696 12.92 -2.00 8.38
CA MET A 696 11.73 -2.23 9.19
C MET A 696 12.03 -2.29 10.70
N GLU A 697 13.14 -2.90 11.12
CA GLU A 697 13.55 -2.90 12.54
C GLU A 697 13.90 -1.48 13.03
N ASP A 698 14.56 -0.68 12.20
CA ASP A 698 14.87 0.73 12.50
C ASP A 698 13.58 1.55 12.66
N CYS A 699 12.63 1.42 11.72
CA CYS A 699 11.31 2.07 11.81
C CYS A 699 10.55 1.65 13.08
N ARG A 700 10.59 0.35 13.43
CA ARG A 700 9.96 -0.17 14.66
C ARG A 700 10.57 0.46 15.91
N ALA A 701 11.90 0.57 15.97
CA ALA A 701 12.59 1.16 17.10
C ALA A 701 12.28 2.65 17.26
N GLU A 702 12.28 3.41 16.16
CA GLU A 702 11.93 4.84 16.15
C GLU A 702 10.47 5.09 16.53
N TYR A 703 9.54 4.30 15.96
CA TYR A 703 8.12 4.40 16.31
C TYR A 703 7.89 4.10 17.79
N ALA A 704 8.48 3.02 18.33
CA ALA A 704 8.33 2.65 19.74
C ALA A 704 8.91 3.72 20.68
N ALA A 705 9.99 4.41 20.29
CA ALA A 705 10.54 5.53 21.05
C ALA A 705 9.63 6.76 21.01
N THR A 706 9.08 7.09 19.84
CA THR A 706 8.18 8.24 19.62
C THR A 706 6.80 8.05 20.24
N TYR A 707 6.32 6.81 20.35
CA TYR A 707 5.02 6.47 20.96
C TYR A 707 5.06 6.50 22.50
N ARG A 708 6.21 6.19 23.10
CA ARG A 708 6.37 6.03 24.56
C ARG A 708 5.95 7.26 25.39
N PRO A 709 6.23 8.51 24.98
CA PRO A 709 5.72 9.69 25.66
C PRO A 709 4.20 9.71 25.81
N ALA A 710 3.45 9.16 24.85
CA ALA A 710 2.00 9.06 24.96
C ALA A 710 1.59 8.11 26.10
N VAL A 711 2.20 6.91 26.18
CA VAL A 711 1.97 5.96 27.29
C VAL A 711 2.22 6.64 28.62
N ASN A 712 3.37 7.31 28.76
CA ASN A 712 3.75 7.99 29.99
C ASN A 712 2.75 9.10 30.38
N ALA A 713 2.21 9.83 29.41
CA ALA A 713 1.22 10.88 29.66
C ALA A 713 -0.11 10.31 30.19
N PHE A 714 -0.59 9.20 29.62
CA PHE A 714 -1.79 8.50 30.13
C PHE A 714 -1.55 7.94 31.55
N GLU A 715 -0.38 7.39 31.83
CA GLU A 715 -0.01 6.92 33.16
C GLU A 715 0.09 8.06 34.18
N GLN A 716 0.66 9.19 33.79
CA GLN A 716 0.78 10.37 34.64
C GLN A 716 -0.60 10.93 35.03
N LEU A 717 -1.55 11.02 34.09
CA LEU A 717 -2.92 11.43 34.46
C LEU A 717 -3.57 10.40 35.38
N ARG A 718 -3.49 9.10 35.05
CA ARG A 718 -4.04 8.02 35.86
C ARG A 718 -3.59 8.15 37.32
N ASP A 719 -2.29 8.31 37.54
CA ASP A 719 -1.71 8.38 38.89
C ASP A 719 -2.15 9.67 39.62
N ALA A 720 -2.41 10.76 38.90
CA ALA A 720 -2.84 12.03 39.49
C ALA A 720 -4.32 12.05 39.94
N ILE A 721 -5.16 11.18 39.40
CA ILE A 721 -6.59 11.09 39.72
C ILE A 721 -6.97 9.73 40.32
N ASP A 722 -5.97 9.00 40.83
CA ASP A 722 -6.16 7.68 41.39
C ASP A 722 -6.95 7.77 42.70
N VAL A 723 -8.14 7.17 42.70
CA VAL A 723 -9.04 7.16 43.85
C VAL A 723 -8.55 6.21 44.96
N ASP A 724 -7.68 5.26 44.64
CA ASP A 724 -7.10 4.35 45.64
C ASP A 724 -5.99 5.05 46.46
N VAL A 725 -5.53 6.23 46.02
CA VAL A 725 -4.43 6.99 46.65
C VAL A 725 -4.95 8.06 47.63
N SER A 726 -6.20 8.50 47.50
CA SER A 726 -6.79 9.54 48.36
C SER A 726 -8.30 9.36 48.51
N ASP A 727 -8.79 9.25 49.74
CA ASP A 727 -10.24 9.24 50.05
C ASP A 727 -10.85 10.66 50.10
N ASP A 728 -10.03 11.71 50.00
CA ASP A 728 -10.48 13.11 50.00
C ASP A 728 -11.06 13.52 48.64
N CYS A 729 -12.40 13.61 48.59
CA CYS A 729 -13.17 13.98 47.40
C CYS A 729 -12.86 15.41 46.90
N ASP A 730 -12.57 16.35 47.79
CA ASP A 730 -12.27 17.74 47.41
C ASP A 730 -10.86 17.84 46.82
N ALA A 731 -9.89 17.13 47.40
CA ALA A 731 -8.54 17.03 46.86
C ALA A 731 -8.53 16.38 45.47
N LEU A 732 -9.27 15.28 45.29
CA LEU A 732 -9.42 14.60 44.00
C LEU A 732 -10.12 15.47 42.95
N SER A 733 -11.17 16.21 43.33
CA SER A 733 -11.83 17.17 42.44
C SER A 733 -10.87 18.26 41.98
N ALA A 734 -10.08 18.82 42.91
CA ALA A 734 -9.08 19.84 42.61
C ALA A 734 -8.00 19.29 41.65
N ALA A 735 -7.49 18.09 41.90
CA ALA A 735 -6.52 17.42 41.04
C ALA A 735 -7.09 17.20 39.62
N LEU A 736 -8.30 16.67 39.49
CA LEU A 736 -8.94 16.45 38.19
C LEU A 736 -9.09 17.77 37.41
N LYS A 737 -9.56 18.85 38.05
CA LYS A 737 -9.69 20.17 37.40
C LYS A 737 -8.37 20.79 36.98
N GLN A 738 -7.29 20.49 37.71
CA GLN A 738 -5.95 20.95 37.37
C GLN A 738 -5.38 20.17 36.17
N HIS A 739 -5.48 18.84 36.19
CA HIS A 739 -4.80 17.98 35.22
C HIS A 739 -5.59 17.72 33.94
N ALA A 740 -6.92 17.62 34.03
CA ALA A 740 -7.76 17.23 32.89
C ALA A 740 -7.75 18.24 31.73
N PRO A 741 -7.85 19.57 31.93
CA PRO A 741 -7.81 20.51 30.81
C PRO A 741 -6.49 20.46 30.02
N LEU A 742 -5.38 20.25 30.73
CA LEU A 742 -4.04 20.13 30.14
C LEU A 742 -3.89 18.81 29.38
N PHE A 743 -4.44 17.73 29.92
CA PHE A 743 -4.43 16.44 29.25
C PHE A 743 -5.36 16.41 28.04
N ILE A 744 -6.53 17.05 28.10
CA ILE A 744 -7.41 17.25 26.94
C ILE A 744 -6.67 18.01 25.84
N ALA A 745 -5.95 19.08 26.18
CA ALA A 745 -5.13 19.83 25.21
C ALA A 745 -4.05 18.94 24.56
N PHE A 746 -3.43 18.05 25.34
CA PHE A 746 -2.49 17.05 24.86
C PHE A 746 -3.13 15.97 23.96
N LEU A 747 -4.33 15.50 24.30
CA LEU A 747 -5.04 14.45 23.55
C LEU A 747 -5.71 14.96 22.26
N ASN A 748 -6.09 16.24 22.19
CA ASN A 748 -6.76 16.81 21.03
C ASN A 748 -6.03 16.59 19.69
N PRO A 749 -4.71 16.79 19.56
CA PRO A 749 -4.00 16.43 18.33
C PRO A 749 -3.91 14.91 18.11
N LEU A 750 -4.00 14.10 19.17
CA LEU A 750 -3.96 12.63 19.11
C LEU A 750 -5.28 11.99 18.70
N SER A 751 -6.41 12.65 18.96
CA SER A 751 -7.75 12.12 18.68
C SER A 751 -8.18 12.22 17.21
N VAL A 752 -7.44 13.03 16.44
CA VAL A 752 -7.69 13.29 15.01
C VAL A 752 -6.90 12.29 14.16
N PRO A 753 -7.45 11.79 13.04
CA PRO A 753 -6.68 10.97 12.09
C PRO A 753 -5.42 11.71 11.63
N GLN A 754 -4.29 11.02 11.62
CA GLN A 754 -3.06 11.57 11.07
C GLN A 754 -3.18 11.65 9.54
N ARG A 755 -2.68 12.75 8.96
CA ARG A 755 -2.66 12.96 7.51
C ARG A 755 -1.38 12.46 6.88
#